data_AF-A0A554WQM7-F1
#
_entry.id   AF-A0A554WQM7-F1
#
_cell.length_a   1.000
_cell.length_b   1.000
_cell.length_c   1.000
_cell.angle_alpha   90.00
_cell.angle_beta   90.00
_cell.angle_gamma   90.00
#
_symmetry.space_group_name_H-M   'P 1'
#
loop_
_entity.id
_entity.type
_entity.pdbx_description
1 polymer ?
#
loop_
_entity_poly.entity_id
_entity_poly.type
_entity_poly.pdbx_seq_one_letter_code
_entity_poly.pdbx_strand_id
1 'polypeptide(L)'
;MPLSRPRLALVLAALLMAASPPRAAAAGVAAEAAALSFGEVFARHTVPMLLIEPASGRILDANAAAAAFYGYAQATLRTMRIQDINQLTAEQVAAERALAAREERNYFLFPHRLASGEVRPVEVYSVPFEVQGQRLLLSMVHDLSAQRVSDHERWRYQVQLEEAVRRSVQDIERLHRQRLLLGAAAGVLQLLLIAGLAAWLWRSRQLQREAEAARDAEAHTAAALRAGEARLREELAARQRLENLIWGTDLATWEWDLTSDALQVNERWAAMLGYRRAQLEPLTRATWRDLLHPADLQRHEAALQRHQEGDAPLYEAELRLRHRDGHWVWILERGKVVERDEVGRVRRMAGVSFDITERKRAEDELALAASVFTHAQEGILITDERTRIVRVNDAFCSLTGYTREEVLGQTPALLRSGRHDEAFYRAMWDELQRHGFWIGEIWNRRKDGRDLVELMAISAVRDGTGEVRHYVGLFFDITDQKLREQRLEHEAFHDALTGLGNRLLLRDRLQQAIARAQRHGGTLALAYLDLDGFKAINDTHGHAVGDQLLRVMAERMRSLVRSVDTVARLGGDEFVVLIADLQDPRQAEPLLRRLLAALAEPVEYGGQRLQVTASIGVAFLPTSGAHDPDQLLRQADQAMYQAKQTGRNRVHVHGAPDTPPPS
;
A
#
# COMPACT_ATOMS: atom_id res chain seq x y z
N MET A 1 27.05 54.86 27.29
CA MET A 1 27.69 54.61 25.97
C MET A 1 28.13 53.14 25.91
N PRO A 2 28.11 52.48 24.74
CA PRO A 2 26.92 51.66 24.46
C PRO A 2 27.13 50.31 23.71
N LEU A 3 26.04 49.50 23.67
CA LEU A 3 25.70 48.44 22.68
C LEU A 3 26.57 47.16 22.70
N SER A 4 26.05 45.93 22.48
CA SER A 4 24.69 45.43 22.13
C SER A 4 24.46 44.04 22.79
N ARG A 5 23.38 43.24 22.62
CA ARG A 5 22.19 43.23 21.73
C ARG A 5 21.04 42.45 22.44
N PRO A 6 19.73 42.71 22.20
CA PRO A 6 18.64 42.11 22.98
C PRO A 6 17.89 40.95 22.27
N ARG A 7 16.91 40.36 22.99
CA ARG A 7 15.86 39.37 22.58
C ARG A 7 16.17 37.87 22.76
N LEU A 8 15.88 37.35 23.96
CA LEU A 8 15.57 35.93 24.23
C LEU A 8 14.92 35.80 25.63
N ALA A 9 13.70 36.32 25.79
CA ALA A 9 12.99 36.34 27.09
C ALA A 9 11.44 36.30 27.02
N LEU A 10 10.84 36.25 25.83
CA LEU A 10 9.38 36.11 25.64
C LEU A 10 9.10 35.07 24.55
N VAL A 11 8.87 33.81 24.95
CA VAL A 11 7.89 32.80 24.44
C VAL A 11 7.92 31.62 25.45
N LEU A 12 7.75 31.91 26.74
CA LEU A 12 7.78 30.89 27.81
C LEU A 12 6.65 31.16 28.82
N ALA A 13 5.45 31.42 28.29
CA ALA A 13 4.25 31.78 29.03
C ALA A 13 2.94 31.55 28.23
N ALA A 14 2.87 30.48 27.41
CA ALA A 14 1.68 30.15 26.61
C ALA A 14 1.17 28.70 26.80
N LEU A 15 1.72 27.99 27.79
CA LEU A 15 1.33 26.64 28.18
C LEU A 15 1.09 26.61 29.70
N LEU A 16 -0.11 27.02 30.11
CA LEU A 16 -0.90 26.57 31.29
C LEU A 16 -1.90 27.65 31.75
N MET A 17 -3.13 27.18 32.02
CA MET A 17 -4.21 27.83 32.81
C MET A 17 -5.15 28.87 32.13
N ALA A 18 -6.36 28.38 31.86
CA ALA A 18 -7.68 29.01 32.09
C ALA A 18 -8.13 30.27 31.32
N ALA A 19 -9.08 30.07 30.37
CA ALA A 19 -10.44 30.63 30.44
C ALA A 19 -11.35 30.12 29.29
N SER A 20 -12.60 29.79 29.62
CA SER A 20 -13.75 29.76 28.68
C SER A 20 -14.63 30.99 28.98
N PRO A 21 -15.54 31.47 28.09
CA PRO A 21 -15.70 31.29 26.64
C PRO A 21 -15.67 32.69 25.91
N PRO A 22 -16.20 32.90 24.67
CA PRO A 22 -17.65 32.93 24.44
C PRO A 22 -18.12 32.12 23.22
N ARG A 23 -19.31 31.52 23.37
CA ARG A 23 -19.94 30.53 22.48
C ARG A 23 -20.44 31.07 21.12
N ALA A 24 -20.10 32.31 20.76
CA ALA A 24 -20.68 33.04 19.63
C ALA A 24 -19.74 33.23 18.41
N ALA A 25 -18.41 33.23 18.62
CA ALA A 25 -17.45 33.39 17.51
C ALA A 25 -17.28 32.11 16.67
N ALA A 26 -17.62 30.95 17.23
CA ALA A 26 -17.47 29.64 16.57
C ALA A 26 -18.36 29.50 15.32
N ALA A 27 -19.51 30.19 15.24
CA ALA A 27 -20.43 30.08 14.11
C ALA A 27 -19.89 30.70 12.81
N GLY A 28 -19.11 31.78 12.91
CA GLY A 28 -18.51 32.43 11.73
C GLY A 28 -17.36 31.63 11.13
N VAL A 29 -16.45 31.14 11.98
CA VAL A 29 -15.28 30.36 11.53
C VAL A 29 -15.68 28.95 11.05
N ALA A 30 -16.69 28.33 11.68
CA ALA A 30 -17.21 27.04 11.22
C ALA A 30 -17.88 27.11 9.83
N ALA A 31 -18.39 28.27 9.42
CA ALA A 31 -19.06 28.44 8.12
C ALA A 31 -18.06 28.47 6.94
N GLU A 32 -16.88 29.08 7.09
CA GLU A 32 -15.83 29.06 6.06
C GLU A 32 -14.92 27.83 6.14
N ALA A 33 -14.80 27.20 7.31
CA ALA A 33 -14.08 25.93 7.47
C ALA A 33 -14.80 24.71 6.84
N ALA A 34 -16.07 24.87 6.45
CA ALA A 34 -16.89 23.81 5.84
C ALA A 34 -16.45 23.39 4.41
N ALA A 35 -15.60 24.18 3.75
CA ALA A 35 -15.40 24.08 2.29
C ALA A 35 -14.38 23.05 1.79
N LEU A 36 -13.48 22.52 2.63
CA LEU A 36 -12.42 21.59 2.19
C LEU A 36 -12.98 20.20 1.87
N SER A 37 -13.45 20.01 0.65
CA SER A 37 -13.81 18.68 0.13
C SER A 37 -12.58 17.77 0.08
N PHE A 38 -12.78 16.44 0.11
CA PHE A 38 -11.65 15.53 -0.12
C PHE A 38 -11.04 15.70 -1.50
N GLY A 39 -11.75 16.19 -2.52
CA GLY A 39 -11.17 16.49 -3.83
C GLY A 39 -10.03 17.51 -3.72
N GLU A 40 -10.21 18.55 -2.90
CA GLU A 40 -9.15 19.51 -2.61
C GLU A 40 -8.01 18.92 -1.77
N VAL A 41 -8.33 18.07 -0.78
CA VAL A 41 -7.32 17.36 0.02
C VAL A 41 -6.48 16.46 -0.88
N PHE A 42 -7.11 15.57 -1.64
CA PHE A 42 -6.47 14.66 -2.59
C PHE A 42 -5.57 15.41 -3.56
N ALA A 43 -6.12 16.41 -4.27
CA ALA A 43 -5.40 17.16 -5.29
C ALA A 43 -4.19 17.93 -4.75
N ARG A 44 -4.29 18.52 -3.55
CA ARG A 44 -3.22 19.31 -2.91
C ARG A 44 -2.26 18.48 -2.05
N HIS A 45 -2.55 17.21 -1.80
CA HIS A 45 -1.69 16.35 -0.98
C HIS A 45 -0.34 16.10 -1.66
N THR A 46 0.71 16.10 -0.85
CA THR A 46 2.11 16.02 -1.29
C THR A 46 2.68 14.60 -1.34
N VAL A 47 1.99 13.61 -0.76
CA VAL A 47 2.27 12.19 -1.01
C VAL A 47 1.58 11.75 -2.32
N PRO A 48 2.28 11.04 -3.22
CA PRO A 48 1.68 10.45 -4.41
C PRO A 48 0.48 9.55 -4.10
N MET A 49 -0.69 9.90 -4.64
CA MET A 49 -1.91 9.10 -4.51
C MET A 49 -2.55 8.83 -5.86
N LEU A 50 -2.99 7.58 -6.03
CA LEU A 50 -3.74 7.10 -7.18
C LEU A 50 -5.10 6.59 -6.71
N LEU A 51 -6.14 6.85 -7.50
CA LEU A 51 -7.44 6.23 -7.34
C LEU A 51 -7.62 5.18 -8.43
N ILE A 52 -7.91 3.95 -8.07
CA ILE A 52 -7.86 2.80 -8.99
C ILE A 52 -9.17 2.02 -8.94
N GLU A 53 -9.69 1.65 -10.11
CA GLU A 53 -10.80 0.70 -10.23
C GLU A 53 -10.26 -0.75 -10.14
N PRO A 54 -10.58 -1.53 -9.08
CA PRO A 54 -9.97 -2.84 -8.84
C PRO A 54 -10.29 -3.90 -9.92
N ALA A 55 -11.43 -3.78 -10.61
CA ALA A 55 -11.83 -4.75 -11.63
C ALA A 55 -11.05 -4.60 -12.96
N SER A 56 -10.70 -3.37 -13.34
CA SER A 56 -10.02 -3.07 -14.62
C SER A 56 -8.53 -2.73 -14.44
N GLY A 57 -8.12 -2.37 -13.22
CA GLY A 57 -6.82 -1.77 -12.91
C GLY A 57 -6.69 -0.32 -13.41
N ARG A 58 -7.76 0.29 -13.97
CA ARG A 58 -7.71 1.65 -14.52
C ARG A 58 -7.49 2.67 -13.40
N ILE A 59 -6.55 3.58 -13.62
CA ILE A 59 -6.36 4.74 -12.75
C ILE A 59 -7.49 5.73 -13.09
N LEU A 60 -8.41 5.94 -12.16
CA LEU A 60 -9.51 6.88 -12.29
C LEU A 60 -9.04 8.32 -12.05
N ASP A 61 -8.14 8.51 -11.08
CA ASP A 61 -7.54 9.80 -10.79
C ASP A 61 -6.14 9.67 -10.18
N ALA A 62 -5.35 10.74 -10.25
CA ALA A 62 -4.01 10.85 -9.70
C ALA A 62 -3.76 12.29 -9.23
N ASN A 63 -3.26 12.47 -8.01
CA ASN A 63 -3.01 13.81 -7.48
C ASN A 63 -1.76 14.49 -8.07
N ALA A 64 -1.54 15.76 -7.71
CA ALA A 64 -0.39 16.54 -8.21
C ALA A 64 0.95 15.90 -7.83
N ALA A 65 1.06 15.33 -6.62
CA ALA A 65 2.23 14.59 -6.18
C ALA A 65 2.49 13.32 -7.01
N ALA A 66 1.46 12.56 -7.38
CA ALA A 66 1.61 11.40 -8.25
C ALA A 66 2.09 11.79 -9.65
N ALA A 67 1.54 12.87 -10.23
CA ALA A 67 2.01 13.39 -11.50
C ALA A 67 3.50 13.81 -11.45
N ALA A 68 3.89 14.54 -10.40
CA ALA A 68 5.28 14.95 -10.19
C ALA A 68 6.22 13.77 -9.93
N PHE A 69 5.80 12.78 -9.14
CA PHE A 69 6.58 11.58 -8.83
C PHE A 69 6.79 10.70 -10.06
N TYR A 70 5.72 10.33 -10.77
CA TYR A 70 5.80 9.45 -11.94
C TYR A 70 6.34 10.13 -13.19
N GLY A 71 6.34 11.47 -13.26
CA GLY A 71 6.74 12.22 -14.45
C GLY A 71 5.71 12.20 -15.59
N TYR A 72 4.47 11.78 -15.31
CA TYR A 72 3.34 11.82 -16.24
C TYR A 72 2.37 12.93 -15.86
N ALA A 73 1.74 13.59 -16.84
CA ALA A 73 0.63 14.49 -16.56
C ALA A 73 -0.57 13.73 -15.95
N GLN A 74 -1.34 14.37 -15.08
CA GLN A 74 -2.53 13.75 -14.46
C GLN A 74 -3.50 13.19 -15.51
N ALA A 75 -3.75 13.93 -16.60
CA ALA A 75 -4.58 13.47 -17.71
C ALA A 75 -4.03 12.19 -18.38
N THR A 76 -2.71 12.03 -18.46
CA THR A 76 -2.08 10.79 -18.94
C THR A 76 -2.30 9.66 -17.95
N LEU A 77 -2.04 9.88 -16.65
CA LEU A 77 -2.28 8.88 -15.59
C LEU A 77 -3.74 8.39 -15.59
N ARG A 78 -4.73 9.28 -15.76
CA ARG A 78 -6.17 8.95 -15.88
C ARG A 78 -6.55 8.06 -17.09
N THR A 79 -5.65 7.92 -18.08
CA THR A 79 -5.80 7.00 -19.22
C THR A 79 -5.05 5.69 -19.04
N MET A 80 -4.12 5.63 -18.07
CA MET A 80 -3.30 4.45 -17.79
C MET A 80 -4.00 3.49 -16.84
N ARG A 81 -3.46 2.28 -16.77
CA ARG A 81 -3.80 1.25 -15.79
C ARG A 81 -2.59 1.03 -14.88
N ILE A 82 -2.82 0.54 -13.67
CA ILE A 82 -1.77 0.33 -12.67
C ILE A 82 -0.65 -0.60 -13.15
N GLN A 83 -0.99 -1.58 -14.00
CA GLN A 83 -0.04 -2.49 -14.67
C GLN A 83 0.84 -1.83 -15.74
N ASP A 84 0.53 -0.60 -16.17
CA ASP A 84 1.36 0.12 -17.14
C ASP A 84 2.58 0.79 -16.45
N ILE A 85 2.49 1.01 -15.12
CA ILE A 85 3.61 1.47 -14.27
C ILE A 85 4.21 0.34 -13.40
N ASN A 86 3.40 -0.58 -12.86
CA ASN A 86 3.88 -1.68 -12.02
C ASN A 86 4.63 -2.74 -12.85
N GLN A 87 5.82 -3.16 -12.40
CA GLN A 87 6.68 -4.12 -13.11
C GLN A 87 6.42 -5.59 -12.77
N LEU A 88 5.54 -5.88 -11.82
CA LEU A 88 5.13 -7.24 -11.50
C LEU A 88 4.06 -7.75 -12.48
N THR A 89 4.15 -9.01 -12.88
CA THR A 89 3.05 -9.67 -13.60
C THR A 89 1.83 -9.83 -12.69
N ALA A 90 0.64 -10.06 -13.26
CA ALA A 90 -0.58 -10.29 -12.47
C ALA A 90 -0.44 -11.44 -11.45
N GLU A 91 0.33 -12.48 -11.79
CA GLU A 91 0.70 -13.58 -10.89
C GLU A 91 1.60 -13.12 -9.75
N GLN A 92 2.63 -12.31 -10.04
CA GLN A 92 3.53 -11.74 -9.01
C GLN A 92 2.79 -10.76 -8.09
N VAL A 93 1.87 -9.95 -8.61
CA VAL A 93 0.99 -9.10 -7.77
C VAL A 93 0.06 -9.96 -6.91
N ALA A 94 -0.46 -11.06 -7.43
CA ALA A 94 -1.26 -12.00 -6.63
C ALA A 94 -0.43 -12.69 -5.54
N ALA A 95 0.83 -13.04 -5.84
CA ALA A 95 1.78 -13.60 -4.88
C ALA A 95 2.14 -12.59 -3.78
N GLU A 96 2.45 -11.32 -4.10
CA GLU A 96 2.73 -10.27 -3.11
C GLU A 96 1.50 -9.99 -2.24
N ARG A 97 0.28 -9.96 -2.81
CA ARG A 97 -0.95 -9.85 -1.99
C ARG A 97 -1.12 -11.04 -1.04
N ALA A 98 -0.84 -12.25 -1.49
CA ALA A 98 -0.91 -13.45 -0.65
C ALA A 98 0.20 -13.50 0.41
N LEU A 99 1.38 -12.94 0.11
CA LEU A 99 2.50 -12.81 1.04
C LEU A 99 2.20 -11.75 2.11
N ALA A 100 1.79 -10.54 1.72
CA ALA A 100 1.37 -9.49 2.63
C ALA A 100 0.22 -9.94 3.55
N ALA A 101 -0.75 -10.72 3.02
CA ALA A 101 -1.81 -11.32 3.85
C ALA A 101 -1.30 -12.38 4.85
N ARG A 102 -0.26 -13.16 4.50
CA ARG A 102 0.37 -14.14 5.41
C ARG A 102 1.27 -13.49 6.46
N GLU A 103 1.87 -12.36 6.13
CA GLU A 103 2.73 -11.58 7.02
C GLU A 103 1.94 -10.52 7.81
N GLU A 104 0.62 -10.42 7.56
CA GLU A 104 -0.30 -9.44 8.14
C GLU A 104 0.24 -8.00 8.00
N ARG A 105 0.68 -7.66 6.77
CA ARG A 105 1.13 -6.33 6.33
C ARG A 105 0.01 -5.58 5.61
N ASN A 106 -0.16 -4.30 5.92
CA ASN A 106 -1.17 -3.42 5.31
C ASN A 106 -0.66 -2.67 4.05
N TYR A 107 0.45 -3.13 3.47
CA TYR A 107 1.09 -2.54 2.29
C TYR A 107 1.65 -3.61 1.36
N PHE A 108 1.89 -3.21 0.11
CA PHE A 108 2.46 -4.06 -0.92
C PHE A 108 3.75 -3.43 -1.45
N LEU A 109 4.78 -4.24 -1.66
CA LEU A 109 6.05 -3.77 -2.24
C LEU A 109 6.03 -3.94 -3.76
N PHE A 110 6.03 -2.83 -4.50
CA PHE A 110 5.98 -2.85 -5.95
C PHE A 110 7.15 -2.10 -6.59
N PRO A 111 7.89 -2.70 -7.55
CA PRO A 111 8.71 -1.94 -8.49
C PRO A 111 7.82 -1.17 -9.46
N HIS A 112 7.81 0.17 -9.38
CA HIS A 112 7.09 1.04 -10.32
C HIS A 112 8.07 1.72 -11.30
N ARG A 113 7.70 1.79 -12.58
CA ARG A 113 8.45 2.52 -13.61
C ARG A 113 7.92 3.94 -13.76
N LEU A 114 8.84 4.90 -13.78
CA LEU A 114 8.63 6.32 -14.05
C LEU A 114 8.62 6.59 -15.56
N ALA A 115 8.12 7.76 -15.97
CA ALA A 115 8.16 8.24 -17.35
C ALA A 115 9.59 8.35 -17.93
N SER A 116 10.60 8.52 -17.07
CA SER A 116 12.03 8.50 -17.42
C SER A 116 12.56 7.10 -17.79
N GLY A 117 11.79 6.04 -17.55
CA GLY A 117 12.22 4.65 -17.66
C GLY A 117 12.90 4.09 -16.40
N GLU A 118 13.24 4.96 -15.44
CA GLU A 118 13.75 4.58 -14.12
C GLU A 118 12.72 3.72 -13.37
N VAL A 119 13.18 2.68 -12.66
CA VAL A 119 12.33 1.82 -11.83
C VAL A 119 12.64 2.09 -10.36
N ARG A 120 11.64 2.53 -9.61
CA ARG A 120 11.75 2.74 -8.16
C ARG A 120 11.02 1.67 -7.36
N PRO A 121 11.61 1.16 -6.28
CA PRO A 121 10.89 0.36 -5.30
C PRO A 121 9.95 1.29 -4.53
N VAL A 122 8.65 1.02 -4.58
CA VAL A 122 7.66 1.76 -3.81
C VAL A 122 6.93 0.85 -2.85
N GLU A 123 6.57 1.42 -1.71
CA GLU A 123 5.63 0.85 -0.75
C GLU A 123 4.26 1.43 -1.04
N VAL A 124 3.28 0.56 -1.29
CA VAL A 124 1.94 0.96 -1.72
C VAL A 124 0.92 0.51 -0.69
N TYR A 125 0.39 1.46 0.06
CA TYR A 125 -0.77 1.28 0.92
C TYR A 125 -2.01 1.40 0.03
N SER A 126 -2.92 0.43 0.05
CA SER A 126 -4.13 0.47 -0.78
C SER A 126 -5.36 0.05 0.02
N VAL A 127 -6.32 0.96 0.17
CA VAL A 127 -7.55 0.70 0.93
C VAL A 127 -8.78 0.68 0.00
N PRO A 128 -9.61 -0.37 0.08
CA PRO A 128 -10.88 -0.43 -0.63
C PRO A 128 -11.96 0.39 0.07
N PHE A 129 -12.71 1.16 -0.71
CA PHE A 129 -13.89 1.89 -0.26
C PHE A 129 -15.00 1.83 -1.31
N GLU A 130 -16.24 2.15 -0.93
CA GLU A 130 -17.41 2.08 -1.82
C GLU A 130 -18.05 3.45 -2.03
N VAL A 131 -18.41 3.74 -3.29
CA VAL A 131 -19.06 5.00 -3.71
C VAL A 131 -20.18 4.68 -4.68
N GLN A 132 -21.41 5.08 -4.33
CA GLN A 132 -22.62 4.82 -5.14
C GLN A 132 -22.78 3.32 -5.54
N GLY A 133 -22.22 2.38 -4.78
CA GLY A 133 -22.22 0.94 -5.06
C GLY A 133 -21.03 0.42 -5.90
N GLN A 134 -20.10 1.28 -6.31
CA GLN A 134 -18.86 0.90 -6.98
C GLN A 134 -17.71 0.81 -5.98
N ARG A 135 -16.97 -0.32 -5.99
CA ARG A 135 -15.73 -0.50 -5.22
C ARG A 135 -14.56 0.16 -5.91
N LEU A 136 -13.79 0.94 -5.17
CA LEU A 136 -12.59 1.64 -5.61
C LEU A 136 -11.44 1.42 -4.62
N LEU A 137 -10.20 1.58 -5.07
CA LEU A 137 -9.00 1.55 -4.25
C LEU A 137 -8.37 2.94 -4.19
N LEU A 138 -8.15 3.47 -3.00
CA LEU A 138 -7.23 4.60 -2.79
C LEU A 138 -5.85 4.00 -2.53
N SER A 139 -4.89 4.29 -3.39
CA SER A 139 -3.50 3.82 -3.28
C SER A 139 -2.56 4.98 -2.99
N MET A 140 -1.95 5.00 -1.80
CA MET A 140 -0.86 5.90 -1.46
C MET A 140 0.48 5.24 -1.77
N VAL A 141 1.41 5.99 -2.35
CA VAL A 141 2.69 5.47 -2.83
C VAL A 141 3.85 6.20 -2.16
N HIS A 142 4.68 5.45 -1.44
CA HIS A 142 5.88 5.92 -0.75
C HIS A 142 7.14 5.47 -1.52
N ASP A 143 8.07 6.39 -1.78
CA ASP A 143 9.34 6.10 -2.46
C ASP A 143 10.40 5.59 -1.47
N LEU A 144 10.76 4.31 -1.56
CA LEU A 144 11.73 3.69 -0.65
C LEU A 144 13.19 4.04 -0.99
N SER A 145 13.42 4.86 -2.03
CA SER A 145 14.77 5.20 -2.52
C SER A 145 15.57 6.10 -1.56
N ALA A 146 14.90 6.81 -0.64
CA ALA A 146 15.55 7.78 0.24
C ALA A 146 16.06 7.21 1.59
N GLN A 147 15.55 6.05 2.04
CA GLN A 147 15.65 5.64 3.45
C GLN A 147 16.64 4.48 3.72
N ARG A 148 17.36 3.97 2.71
CA ARG A 148 18.02 2.65 2.78
C ARG A 148 19.53 2.67 2.58
N VAL A 149 20.25 2.42 3.68
CA VAL A 149 21.64 1.88 3.65
C VAL A 149 21.69 0.43 4.16
N SER A 150 20.74 -0.04 4.99
CA SER A 150 20.81 -1.36 5.63
C SER A 150 20.06 -2.50 4.90
N ASP A 151 18.93 -2.24 4.22
CA ASP A 151 18.12 -3.30 3.60
C ASP A 151 18.61 -3.76 2.22
N HIS A 152 19.52 -2.99 1.62
CA HIS A 152 19.86 -3.09 0.18
C HIS A 152 20.48 -4.44 -0.19
N GLU A 153 21.27 -5.03 0.71
CA GLU A 153 21.90 -6.34 0.49
C GLU A 153 20.87 -7.46 0.48
N ARG A 154 19.90 -7.40 1.40
CA ARG A 154 18.85 -8.42 1.55
C ARG A 154 17.89 -8.40 0.36
N TRP A 155 17.47 -7.21 -0.08
CA TRP A 155 16.64 -7.04 -1.27
C TRP A 155 17.38 -7.43 -2.56
N ARG A 156 18.65 -7.00 -2.73
CA ARG A 156 19.47 -7.41 -3.88
C ARG A 156 19.63 -8.92 -3.96
N TYR A 157 19.87 -9.59 -2.83
CA TYR A 157 19.98 -11.04 -2.78
C TYR A 157 18.68 -11.73 -3.20
N GLN A 158 17.53 -11.23 -2.71
CA GLN A 158 16.22 -11.80 -3.02
C GLN A 158 15.83 -11.61 -4.50
N VAL A 159 16.05 -10.41 -5.07
CA VAL A 159 15.82 -10.14 -6.50
C VAL A 159 16.78 -10.95 -7.39
N GLN A 160 18.05 -11.08 -7.01
CA GLN A 160 19.02 -11.92 -7.74
C GLN A 160 18.65 -13.40 -7.68
N LEU A 161 18.13 -13.88 -6.56
CA LEU A 161 17.65 -15.26 -6.42
C LEU A 161 16.42 -15.52 -7.30
N GLU A 162 15.45 -14.60 -7.31
CA GLU A 162 14.29 -14.68 -8.19
C GLU A 162 14.67 -14.61 -9.66
N GLU A 163 15.58 -13.71 -10.07
CA GLU A 163 16.11 -13.67 -11.44
C GLU A 163 16.84 -14.97 -11.82
N ALA A 164 17.64 -15.55 -10.93
CA ALA A 164 18.37 -16.79 -11.18
C ALA A 164 17.41 -17.99 -11.37
N VAL A 165 16.37 -18.07 -10.53
CA VAL A 165 15.29 -19.06 -10.67
C VAL A 165 14.51 -18.83 -11.96
N ARG A 166 14.15 -17.58 -12.27
CA ARG A 166 13.39 -17.22 -13.48
C ARG A 166 14.15 -17.54 -14.77
N ARG A 167 15.48 -17.31 -14.80
CA ARG A 167 16.36 -17.72 -15.91
C ARG A 167 16.39 -19.23 -16.06
N SER A 168 16.59 -19.98 -14.97
CA SER A 168 16.59 -21.45 -14.98
C SER A 168 15.26 -22.03 -15.52
N VAL A 169 14.12 -21.48 -15.09
CA VAL A 169 12.79 -21.90 -15.59
C VAL A 169 12.61 -21.56 -17.07
N GLN A 170 13.01 -20.35 -17.50
CA GLN A 170 12.94 -19.94 -18.90
C GLN A 170 13.83 -20.78 -19.82
N ASP A 171 15.03 -21.18 -19.38
CA ASP A 171 15.91 -22.05 -20.15
C ASP A 171 15.34 -23.47 -20.28
N ILE A 172 14.74 -24.01 -19.22
CA ILE A 172 14.01 -25.30 -19.27
C ILE A 172 12.84 -25.22 -20.26
N GLU A 173 12.02 -24.18 -20.19
CA GLU A 173 10.93 -23.97 -21.16
C GLU A 173 11.45 -23.80 -22.60
N ARG A 174 12.56 -23.08 -22.79
CA ARG A 174 13.13 -22.82 -24.12
C ARG A 174 13.64 -24.11 -24.76
N LEU A 175 14.33 -24.96 -23.99
CA LEU A 175 14.72 -26.31 -24.40
C LEU A 175 13.51 -27.20 -24.69
N HIS A 176 12.45 -27.11 -23.89
CA HIS A 176 11.21 -27.86 -24.10
C HIS A 176 10.49 -27.41 -25.38
N ARG A 177 10.34 -26.10 -25.60
CA ARG A 177 9.76 -25.53 -26.84
C ARG A 177 10.61 -25.84 -28.06
N GLN A 178 11.93 -25.83 -27.99
CA GLN A 178 12.80 -26.25 -29.09
C GLN A 178 12.58 -27.72 -29.46
N ARG A 179 12.46 -28.63 -28.47
CA ARG A 179 12.13 -30.04 -28.72
C ARG A 179 10.75 -30.21 -29.35
N LEU A 180 9.74 -29.48 -28.85
CA LEU A 180 8.39 -29.48 -29.44
C LEU A 180 8.36 -28.92 -30.87
N LEU A 181 9.08 -27.82 -31.14
CA LEU A 181 9.16 -27.23 -32.48
C LEU A 181 9.92 -28.12 -33.46
N LEU A 182 11.00 -28.79 -33.04
CA LEU A 182 11.69 -29.77 -33.88
C LEU A 182 10.81 -30.99 -34.17
N GLY A 183 10.07 -31.49 -33.17
CA GLY A 183 9.09 -32.56 -33.37
C GLY A 183 7.93 -32.17 -34.29
N ALA A 184 7.38 -30.96 -34.11
CA ALA A 184 6.33 -30.41 -34.96
C ALA A 184 6.82 -30.14 -36.39
N ALA A 185 8.04 -29.61 -36.56
CA ALA A 185 8.64 -29.40 -37.88
C ALA A 185 8.91 -30.73 -38.60
N ALA A 186 9.35 -31.78 -37.89
CA ALA A 186 9.47 -33.12 -38.45
C ALA A 186 8.10 -33.69 -38.87
N GLY A 187 7.07 -33.54 -38.03
CA GLY A 187 5.69 -33.95 -38.35
C GLY A 187 5.09 -33.19 -39.55
N VAL A 188 5.31 -31.87 -39.62
CA VAL A 188 4.90 -31.03 -40.77
C VAL A 188 5.68 -31.41 -42.03
N LEU A 189 6.98 -31.66 -41.95
CA LEU A 189 7.77 -32.13 -43.10
C LEU A 189 7.27 -33.50 -43.61
N GLN A 190 6.92 -34.41 -42.69
CA GLN A 190 6.34 -35.71 -43.03
C GLN A 190 4.95 -35.58 -43.67
N LEU A 191 4.10 -34.70 -43.15
CA LEU A 191 2.80 -34.37 -43.75
C LEU A 191 2.96 -33.67 -45.11
N LEU A 192 3.95 -32.79 -45.29
CA LEU A 192 4.26 -32.15 -46.57
C LEU A 192 4.81 -33.14 -47.60
N LEU A 193 5.57 -34.16 -47.19
CA LEU A 193 5.99 -35.25 -48.06
C LEU A 193 4.80 -36.12 -48.48
N ILE A 194 3.90 -36.47 -47.56
CA ILE A 194 2.68 -37.23 -47.86
C ILE A 194 1.74 -36.41 -48.77
N ALA A 195 1.52 -35.14 -48.45
CA ALA A 195 0.69 -34.23 -49.24
C ALA A 195 1.33 -33.92 -50.60
N GLY A 196 2.66 -33.79 -50.68
CA GLY A 196 3.41 -33.63 -51.93
C GLY A 196 3.30 -34.86 -52.82
N LEU A 197 3.40 -36.06 -52.25
CA LEU A 197 3.17 -37.32 -52.97
C LEU A 197 1.72 -37.43 -53.46
N ALA A 198 0.74 -37.11 -52.61
CA ALA A 198 -0.68 -37.10 -52.99
C ALA A 198 -1.01 -36.04 -54.06
N ALA A 199 -0.43 -34.84 -53.94
CA ALA A 199 -0.58 -33.75 -54.91
C ALA A 199 0.13 -34.06 -56.23
N TRP A 200 1.27 -34.77 -56.21
CA TRP A 200 1.93 -35.28 -57.41
C TRP A 200 1.04 -36.33 -58.12
N LEU A 201 0.48 -37.29 -57.37
CA LEU A 201 -0.50 -38.26 -57.88
C LEU A 201 -1.79 -37.61 -58.41
N TRP A 202 -2.24 -36.51 -57.79
CA TRP A 202 -3.43 -35.77 -58.21
C TRP A 202 -3.18 -34.85 -59.42
N ARG A 203 -2.06 -34.11 -59.44
CA ARG A 203 -1.68 -33.23 -60.56
C ARG A 203 -1.35 -34.02 -61.83
N SER A 204 -0.78 -35.22 -61.67
CA SER A 204 -0.63 -36.21 -62.76
C SER A 204 -1.98 -36.60 -63.41
N ARG A 205 -3.09 -36.54 -62.64
CA ARG A 205 -4.47 -36.76 -63.15
C ARG A 205 -5.16 -35.47 -63.63
N GLN A 206 -4.82 -34.31 -63.05
CA GLN A 206 -5.42 -33.02 -63.42
C GLN A 206 -4.91 -32.52 -64.78
N LEU A 207 -3.63 -32.71 -65.08
CA LEU A 207 -3.04 -32.37 -66.39
C LEU A 207 -3.66 -33.19 -67.54
N GLN A 208 -4.33 -34.31 -67.25
CA GLN A 208 -5.11 -35.08 -68.24
C GLN A 208 -6.50 -34.47 -68.50
N ARG A 209 -6.99 -33.53 -67.67
CA ARG A 209 -8.32 -32.90 -67.77
C ARG A 209 -8.26 -31.45 -68.24
N GLU A 210 -7.18 -30.74 -67.92
CA GLU A 210 -7.01 -29.33 -68.30
C GLU A 210 -6.69 -29.12 -69.79
N ALA A 211 -6.36 -30.19 -70.51
CA ALA A 211 -6.18 -30.16 -71.96
C ALA A 211 -7.50 -29.95 -72.75
N GLU A 212 -8.67 -30.17 -72.14
CA GLU A 212 -9.98 -30.13 -72.83
C GLU A 212 -10.82 -28.87 -72.53
N ALA A 213 -10.51 -28.11 -71.48
CA ALA A 213 -11.39 -27.05 -70.97
C ALA A 213 -10.99 -25.60 -71.32
N ALA A 214 -9.81 -25.37 -71.91
CA ALA A 214 -9.26 -24.04 -72.15
C ALA A 214 -9.51 -23.54 -73.59
N ARG A 215 -10.77 -23.29 -73.96
CA ARG A 215 -11.12 -22.69 -75.28
C ARG A 215 -12.10 -21.53 -75.32
N ASP A 216 -12.95 -21.32 -74.31
CA ASP A 216 -14.03 -20.33 -74.40
C ASP A 216 -14.12 -19.40 -73.19
N ALA A 217 -14.59 -18.17 -73.47
CA ALA A 217 -15.08 -17.14 -72.55
C ALA A 217 -14.09 -16.23 -71.79
N GLU A 218 -13.49 -15.26 -72.50
CA GLU A 218 -13.33 -13.89 -71.99
C GLU A 218 -13.72 -12.87 -73.08
N ALA A 219 -14.87 -12.20 -72.92
CA ALA A 219 -15.31 -11.12 -73.81
C ALA A 219 -16.23 -10.10 -73.10
N HIS A 220 -15.80 -8.84 -73.12
CA HIS A 220 -16.53 -7.59 -72.82
C HIS A 220 -17.04 -7.37 -71.39
N THR A 221 -16.53 -6.42 -70.58
CA THR A 221 -16.28 -4.96 -70.74
C THR A 221 -17.52 -4.04 -70.67
N ALA A 222 -17.73 -3.47 -69.47
CA ALA A 222 -17.82 -2.03 -69.15
C ALA A 222 -18.83 -1.06 -69.82
N ALA A 223 -19.18 -0.05 -69.00
CA ALA A 223 -19.55 1.35 -69.32
C ALA A 223 -21.04 1.77 -69.46
N ALA A 224 -21.35 2.92 -68.82
CA ALA A 224 -22.44 3.91 -69.02
C ALA A 224 -23.01 4.38 -67.65
N LEU A 225 -22.48 5.36 -66.90
CA LEU A 225 -22.08 6.75 -67.17
C LEU A 225 -23.25 7.79 -67.16
N ARG A 226 -23.35 8.56 -66.05
CA ARG A 226 -23.79 9.97 -65.89
C ARG A 226 -25.18 10.45 -66.38
N ALA A 227 -25.87 11.22 -65.53
CA ALA A 227 -26.09 12.70 -65.64
C ALA A 227 -27.40 13.17 -64.96
N GLY A 228 -27.43 14.36 -64.33
CA GLY A 228 -28.68 14.88 -63.74
C GLY A 228 -28.70 16.19 -62.93
N GLU A 229 -27.65 17.03 -62.94
CA GLU A 229 -27.61 18.27 -62.12
C GLU A 229 -28.03 19.54 -62.90
N ALA A 230 -29.29 19.99 -62.76
CA ALA A 230 -29.71 21.29 -63.35
C ALA A 230 -30.98 21.96 -62.75
N ARG A 231 -31.42 21.66 -61.51
CA ARG A 231 -32.66 22.26 -60.93
C ARG A 231 -32.55 22.92 -59.56
N LEU A 232 -31.39 22.90 -58.91
CA LEU A 232 -31.29 23.22 -57.47
C LEU A 232 -30.87 24.66 -57.10
N ARG A 233 -30.79 25.59 -58.06
CA ARG A 233 -30.11 26.89 -57.84
C ARG A 233 -30.97 28.07 -57.38
N GLU A 234 -32.30 27.98 -57.37
CA GLU A 234 -33.17 29.12 -57.05
C GLU A 234 -33.87 29.05 -55.68
N GLU A 235 -33.96 27.89 -55.03
CA GLU A 235 -34.63 27.76 -53.71
C GLU A 235 -33.77 28.22 -52.50
N LEU A 236 -32.44 28.35 -52.64
CA LEU A 236 -31.55 28.54 -51.48
C LEU A 236 -31.65 29.92 -50.80
N ALA A 237 -31.98 30.99 -51.55
CA ALA A 237 -31.84 32.36 -51.04
C ALA A 237 -32.85 32.76 -49.93
N ALA A 238 -33.93 31.99 -49.76
CA ALA A 238 -34.94 32.22 -48.72
C ALA A 238 -34.66 31.43 -47.42
N ARG A 239 -34.12 30.21 -47.52
CA ARG A 239 -33.76 29.36 -46.36
C ARG A 239 -32.66 29.97 -45.49
N GLN A 240 -31.65 30.57 -46.13
CA GLN A 240 -30.44 31.08 -45.50
C GLN A 240 -30.68 32.06 -44.32
N ARG A 241 -31.79 32.82 -44.34
CA ARG A 241 -32.10 33.81 -43.29
C ARG A 241 -32.75 33.23 -42.04
N LEU A 242 -33.45 32.11 -42.14
CA LEU A 242 -34.00 31.41 -40.97
C LEU A 242 -32.93 30.54 -40.31
N GLU A 243 -32.06 29.92 -41.11
CA GLU A 243 -30.92 29.13 -40.64
C GLU A 243 -29.96 29.96 -39.77
N ASN A 244 -29.59 31.18 -40.19
CA ASN A 244 -28.61 32.01 -39.49
C ASN A 244 -29.00 32.38 -38.04
N LEU A 245 -30.29 32.38 -37.69
CA LEU A 245 -30.76 32.64 -36.32
C LEU A 245 -30.71 31.39 -35.42
N ILE A 246 -30.74 30.19 -35.99
CA ILE A 246 -30.60 28.91 -35.27
C ILE A 246 -29.10 28.56 -35.13
N TRP A 247 -28.28 28.86 -36.13
CA TRP A 247 -26.82 28.68 -36.06
C TRP A 247 -26.13 29.59 -35.03
N GLY A 248 -26.69 30.76 -34.74
CA GLY A 248 -26.10 31.72 -33.80
C GLY A 248 -26.05 31.29 -32.32
N THR A 249 -26.72 30.19 -31.94
CA THR A 249 -26.84 29.73 -30.55
C THR A 249 -26.28 28.33 -30.29
N ASP A 250 -25.82 27.59 -31.32
CA ASP A 250 -25.19 26.26 -31.23
C ASP A 250 -25.98 25.21 -30.41
N LEU A 251 -27.31 25.32 -30.40
CA LEU A 251 -28.22 24.45 -29.65
C LEU A 251 -28.54 23.16 -30.42
N ALA A 252 -28.54 22.02 -29.72
CA ALA A 252 -29.12 20.78 -30.23
C ALA A 252 -30.65 20.86 -30.13
N THR A 253 -31.36 20.70 -31.25
CA THR A 253 -32.84 20.81 -31.32
C THR A 253 -33.45 19.53 -31.84
N TRP A 254 -34.62 19.17 -31.30
CA TRP A 254 -35.44 18.06 -31.77
C TRP A 254 -36.91 18.46 -31.91
N GLU A 255 -37.61 17.82 -32.84
CA GLU A 255 -39.05 17.90 -33.04
C GLU A 255 -39.59 16.50 -33.33
N TRP A 256 -40.65 16.09 -32.64
CA TRP A 256 -41.27 14.77 -32.80
C TRP A 256 -42.72 14.94 -33.22
N ASP A 257 -43.09 14.33 -34.34
CA ASP A 257 -44.47 14.16 -34.77
C ASP A 257 -44.99 12.80 -34.29
N LEU A 258 -45.93 12.82 -33.35
CA LEU A 258 -46.46 11.64 -32.68
C LEU A 258 -47.46 10.85 -33.53
N THR A 259 -47.87 11.38 -34.69
CA THR A 259 -48.81 10.73 -35.61
C THR A 259 -48.08 9.87 -36.63
N SER A 260 -46.92 10.32 -37.09
CA SER A 260 -46.04 9.63 -38.04
C SER A 260 -44.84 8.93 -37.39
N ASP A 261 -44.64 9.13 -36.08
CA ASP A 261 -43.45 8.76 -35.29
C ASP A 261 -42.13 9.31 -35.86
N ALA A 262 -42.19 10.38 -36.66
CA ALA A 262 -41.01 11.01 -37.24
C ALA A 262 -40.32 11.92 -36.21
N LEU A 263 -39.07 11.60 -35.88
CA LEU A 263 -38.21 12.45 -35.04
C LEU A 263 -37.27 13.24 -35.96
N GLN A 264 -37.42 14.56 -36.00
CA GLN A 264 -36.50 15.46 -36.68
C GLN A 264 -35.51 16.02 -35.66
N VAL A 265 -34.22 15.94 -35.95
CA VAL A 265 -33.16 16.56 -35.11
C VAL A 265 -32.24 17.40 -35.99
N ASN A 266 -31.56 18.39 -35.44
CA ASN A 266 -30.53 19.13 -36.18
C ASN A 266 -29.17 18.40 -36.15
N GLU A 267 -28.22 18.81 -37.00
CA GLU A 267 -26.88 18.20 -37.02
C GLU A 267 -26.14 18.34 -35.68
N ARG A 268 -26.43 19.40 -34.89
CA ARG A 268 -25.82 19.58 -33.57
C ARG A 268 -26.23 18.49 -32.58
N TRP A 269 -27.49 18.07 -32.59
CA TRP A 269 -27.99 16.96 -31.77
C TRP A 269 -27.28 15.65 -32.11
N ALA A 270 -27.09 15.34 -33.40
CA ALA A 270 -26.36 14.16 -33.83
C ALA A 270 -24.86 14.24 -33.47
N ALA A 271 -24.24 15.40 -33.68
CA ALA A 271 -22.82 15.65 -33.43
C ALA A 271 -22.46 15.55 -31.94
N MET A 272 -23.37 15.93 -31.03
CA MET A 272 -23.26 15.74 -29.58
C MET A 272 -23.12 14.26 -29.18
N LEU A 273 -23.65 13.34 -29.99
CA LEU A 273 -23.51 11.89 -29.84
C LEU A 273 -22.42 11.30 -30.77
N GLY A 274 -21.67 12.17 -31.45
CA GLY A 274 -20.60 11.83 -32.40
C GLY A 274 -21.07 11.27 -33.74
N TYR A 275 -22.38 11.27 -34.01
CA TYR A 275 -22.96 10.84 -35.28
C TYR A 275 -23.13 12.04 -36.25
N ARG A 276 -23.22 11.76 -37.55
CA ARG A 276 -23.90 12.67 -38.49
C ARG A 276 -25.38 12.30 -38.53
N ARG A 277 -26.29 13.27 -38.71
CA ARG A 277 -27.74 13.02 -38.69
C ARG A 277 -28.17 11.89 -39.66
N ALA A 278 -27.60 11.88 -40.87
CA ALA A 278 -27.86 10.86 -41.89
C ALA A 278 -27.44 9.42 -41.50
N GLN A 279 -26.62 9.23 -40.47
CA GLN A 279 -26.26 7.90 -39.94
C GLN A 279 -27.28 7.35 -38.94
N LEU A 280 -28.22 8.20 -38.51
CA LEU A 280 -29.29 7.85 -37.57
C LEU A 280 -30.66 7.79 -38.26
N GLU A 281 -30.72 7.97 -39.58
CA GLU A 281 -31.96 7.83 -40.36
C GLU A 281 -32.28 6.34 -40.61
N PRO A 282 -33.55 5.90 -40.47
CA PRO A 282 -34.72 6.70 -40.12
C PRO A 282 -34.76 7.05 -38.62
N LEU A 283 -34.93 8.35 -38.32
CA LEU A 283 -35.08 8.82 -36.95
C LEU A 283 -36.54 8.65 -36.51
N THR A 284 -36.75 7.68 -35.63
CA THR A 284 -38.06 7.32 -35.04
C THR A 284 -37.92 7.20 -33.53
N ARG A 285 -39.03 7.02 -32.79
CA ARG A 285 -38.96 6.71 -31.35
C ARG A 285 -38.20 5.41 -31.08
N ALA A 286 -38.24 4.44 -31.99
CA ALA A 286 -37.44 3.23 -31.88
C ALA A 286 -35.93 3.55 -31.93
N THR A 287 -35.50 4.35 -32.91
CA THR A 287 -34.09 4.73 -33.11
C THR A 287 -33.54 5.55 -31.93
N TRP A 288 -34.34 6.48 -31.38
CA TRP A 288 -33.96 7.22 -30.17
C TRP A 288 -33.90 6.31 -28.94
N ARG A 289 -34.85 5.36 -28.79
CA ARG A 289 -34.85 4.39 -27.68
C ARG A 289 -33.66 3.42 -27.74
N ASP A 290 -33.18 3.06 -28.91
CA ASP A 290 -31.99 2.21 -29.09
C ASP A 290 -30.68 2.96 -28.70
N LEU A 291 -30.69 4.29 -28.69
CA LEU A 291 -29.63 5.13 -28.13
C LEU A 291 -29.79 5.35 -26.62
N LEU A 292 -30.98 5.21 -26.05
CA LEU A 292 -31.25 5.44 -24.64
C LEU A 292 -30.68 4.33 -23.74
N HIS A 293 -30.08 4.71 -22.61
CA HIS A 293 -29.69 3.76 -21.57
C HIS A 293 -30.94 3.07 -20.94
N PRO A 294 -31.02 1.73 -20.89
CA PRO A 294 -32.23 1.01 -20.48
C PRO A 294 -32.82 1.40 -19.11
N ALA A 295 -31.97 1.75 -18.14
CA ALA A 295 -32.42 2.15 -16.80
C ALA A 295 -33.11 3.54 -16.76
N ASP A 296 -32.97 4.35 -17.82
CA ASP A 296 -33.53 5.71 -17.87
C ASP A 296 -34.92 5.72 -18.55
N LEU A 297 -35.29 4.64 -19.25
CA LEU A 297 -36.53 4.51 -20.03
C LEU A 297 -37.79 4.78 -19.20
N GLN A 298 -37.95 4.08 -18.07
CA GLN A 298 -39.13 4.24 -17.21
C GLN A 298 -39.27 5.68 -16.68
N ARG A 299 -38.15 6.35 -16.40
CA ARG A 299 -38.12 7.73 -15.90
C ARG A 299 -38.47 8.73 -17.01
N HIS A 300 -37.92 8.52 -18.21
CA HIS A 300 -38.26 9.30 -19.40
C HIS A 300 -39.76 9.21 -19.70
N GLU A 301 -40.32 7.98 -19.73
CA GLU A 301 -41.74 7.77 -20.08
C GLU A 301 -42.67 8.41 -19.04
N ALA A 302 -42.37 8.31 -17.74
CA ALA A 302 -43.14 8.98 -16.69
C ALA A 302 -43.02 10.52 -16.71
N ALA A 303 -41.90 11.07 -17.17
CA ALA A 303 -41.75 12.52 -17.37
C ALA A 303 -42.52 13.01 -18.60
N LEU A 304 -42.48 12.24 -19.69
CA LEU A 304 -43.19 12.51 -20.94
C LEU A 304 -44.71 12.45 -20.75
N GLN A 305 -45.22 11.40 -20.11
CA GLN A 305 -46.65 11.20 -19.85
C GLN A 305 -47.26 12.37 -19.06
N ARG A 306 -46.66 12.74 -17.91
CA ARG A 306 -47.11 13.89 -17.09
C ARG A 306 -47.18 15.20 -17.87
N HIS A 307 -46.26 15.44 -18.81
CA HIS A 307 -46.32 16.64 -19.64
C HIS A 307 -47.44 16.57 -20.71
N GLN A 308 -47.66 15.40 -21.30
CA GLN A 308 -48.72 15.20 -22.31
C GLN A 308 -50.13 15.32 -21.70
N GLU A 309 -50.31 14.80 -20.49
CA GLU A 309 -51.54 14.86 -19.69
C GLU A 309 -51.80 16.27 -19.10
N GLY A 310 -50.76 17.10 -18.96
CA GLY A 310 -50.85 18.50 -18.53
C GLY A 310 -50.42 18.75 -17.07
N ASP A 311 -50.07 17.70 -16.33
CA ASP A 311 -49.58 17.75 -14.95
C ASP A 311 -48.22 18.46 -14.81
N ALA A 312 -47.45 18.58 -15.91
CA ALA A 312 -46.20 19.32 -15.97
C ALA A 312 -46.23 20.36 -17.11
N PRO A 313 -45.81 21.63 -16.87
CA PRO A 313 -45.87 22.69 -17.89
C PRO A 313 -44.84 22.53 -19.01
N LEU A 314 -43.77 21.77 -18.76
CA LEU A 314 -42.72 21.42 -19.72
C LEU A 314 -42.35 19.94 -19.54
N TYR A 315 -41.91 19.32 -20.63
CA TYR A 315 -41.19 18.06 -20.58
C TYR A 315 -39.73 18.34 -20.19
N GLU A 316 -39.23 17.65 -19.16
CA GLU A 316 -37.83 17.75 -18.71
C GLU A 316 -37.35 16.38 -18.22
N ALA A 317 -36.19 15.93 -18.70
CA ALA A 317 -35.56 14.69 -18.27
C ALA A 317 -34.04 14.73 -18.40
N GLU A 318 -33.34 14.25 -17.38
CA GLU A 318 -31.92 13.87 -17.46
C GLU A 318 -31.81 12.39 -17.81
N LEU A 319 -31.10 12.08 -18.89
CA LEU A 319 -31.04 10.74 -19.47
C LEU A 319 -29.71 10.50 -20.19
N ARG A 320 -29.29 9.23 -20.28
CA ARG A 320 -28.04 8.86 -20.97
C ARG A 320 -28.33 8.37 -22.38
N LEU A 321 -27.71 9.01 -23.36
CA LEU A 321 -27.70 8.56 -24.76
C LEU A 321 -26.34 7.97 -25.13
N ARG A 322 -26.33 6.95 -26.00
CA ARG A 322 -25.12 6.25 -26.42
C ARG A 322 -24.37 7.04 -27.49
N HIS A 323 -23.11 7.35 -27.23
CA HIS A 323 -22.19 7.89 -28.23
C HIS A 323 -21.83 6.82 -29.26
N ARG A 324 -21.47 7.22 -30.48
CA ARG A 324 -21.01 6.28 -31.53
C ARG A 324 -19.81 5.42 -31.12
N ASP A 325 -19.00 5.92 -30.19
CA ASP A 325 -17.80 5.26 -29.66
C ASP A 325 -18.12 4.36 -28.44
N GLY A 326 -19.41 4.11 -28.16
CA GLY A 326 -19.90 3.15 -27.17
C GLY A 326 -20.04 3.64 -25.73
N HIS A 327 -19.53 4.84 -25.41
CA HIS A 327 -19.72 5.45 -24.10
C HIS A 327 -21.08 6.18 -23.97
N TRP A 328 -21.44 6.60 -22.75
CA TRP A 328 -22.69 7.31 -22.47
C TRP A 328 -22.44 8.82 -22.33
N VAL A 329 -23.31 9.62 -22.96
CA VAL A 329 -23.39 11.08 -22.81
C VAL A 329 -24.62 11.41 -21.97
N TRP A 330 -24.46 12.24 -20.95
CA TRP A 330 -25.60 12.70 -20.14
C TRP A 330 -26.27 13.90 -20.80
N ILE A 331 -27.54 13.75 -21.13
CA ILE A 331 -28.34 14.75 -21.82
C ILE A 331 -29.47 15.24 -20.90
N LEU A 332 -29.64 16.56 -20.82
CA LEU A 332 -30.86 17.20 -20.34
C LEU A 332 -31.73 17.52 -21.56
N GLU A 333 -32.82 16.77 -21.75
CA GLU A 333 -33.84 17.11 -22.73
C GLU A 333 -34.88 18.03 -22.10
N ARG A 334 -35.22 19.13 -22.80
CA ARG A 334 -36.30 20.05 -22.44
C ARG A 334 -37.20 20.30 -23.64
N GLY A 335 -38.49 19.99 -23.53
CA GLY A 335 -39.43 20.13 -24.63
C GLY A 335 -40.81 20.61 -24.21
N LYS A 336 -41.63 20.93 -25.19
CA LYS A 336 -43.06 21.22 -24.99
C LYS A 336 -43.90 20.66 -26.13
N VAL A 337 -45.17 20.40 -25.85
CA VAL A 337 -46.21 20.28 -26.88
C VAL A 337 -46.31 21.58 -27.67
N VAL A 338 -46.17 21.49 -29.00
CA VAL A 338 -46.30 22.63 -29.92
C VAL A 338 -47.58 22.56 -30.76
N GLU A 339 -48.15 21.37 -30.93
CA GLU A 339 -49.39 21.17 -31.68
C GLU A 339 -50.22 20.05 -31.04
N ARG A 340 -51.53 20.28 -30.92
CA ARG A 340 -52.53 19.27 -30.55
C ARG A 340 -53.54 19.10 -31.68
N ASP A 341 -54.09 17.91 -31.84
CA ASP A 341 -55.14 17.63 -32.83
C ASP A 341 -56.50 18.20 -32.42
N GLU A 342 -57.49 18.10 -33.31
CA GLU A 342 -58.87 18.57 -33.08
C GLU A 342 -59.59 17.84 -31.92
N VAL A 343 -59.03 16.72 -31.43
CA VAL A 343 -59.52 15.90 -30.31
C VAL A 343 -58.69 16.16 -29.03
N GLY A 344 -57.77 17.13 -29.07
CA GLY A 344 -56.93 17.54 -27.93
C GLY A 344 -55.70 16.67 -27.66
N ARG A 345 -55.44 15.64 -28.48
CA ARG A 345 -54.27 14.76 -28.34
C ARG A 345 -53.01 15.49 -28.80
N VAL A 346 -51.85 15.12 -28.23
CA VAL A 346 -50.56 15.70 -28.63
C VAL A 346 -50.20 15.23 -30.04
N ARG A 347 -50.05 16.17 -30.98
CA ARG A 347 -49.66 15.89 -32.36
C ARG A 347 -48.16 16.07 -32.57
N ARG A 348 -47.62 17.21 -32.13
CA ARG A 348 -46.18 17.52 -32.23
C ARG A 348 -45.62 18.07 -30.93
N MET A 349 -44.40 17.65 -30.62
CA MET A 349 -43.57 18.19 -29.54
C MET A 349 -42.27 18.72 -30.12
N ALA A 350 -41.75 19.81 -29.56
CA ALA A 350 -40.44 20.35 -29.94
C ALA A 350 -39.63 20.71 -28.70
N GLY A 351 -38.31 20.59 -28.79
CA GLY A 351 -37.42 20.81 -27.67
C GLY A 351 -35.95 20.98 -28.04
N VAL A 352 -35.16 21.11 -26.98
CA VAL A 352 -33.71 21.23 -27.01
C VAL A 352 -33.08 20.13 -26.17
N SER A 353 -31.83 19.83 -26.46
CA SER A 353 -30.98 18.92 -25.68
C SER A 353 -29.71 19.64 -25.27
N PHE A 354 -29.30 19.48 -24.01
CA PHE A 354 -28.04 19.99 -23.50
C PHE A 354 -27.16 18.83 -23.04
N ASP A 355 -25.91 18.80 -23.46
CA ASP A 355 -24.91 17.93 -22.84
C ASP A 355 -24.61 18.47 -21.42
N ILE A 356 -24.86 17.64 -20.42
CA ILE A 356 -24.62 17.91 -18.99
C ILE A 356 -23.55 16.98 -18.41
N THR A 357 -22.79 16.28 -19.26
CA THR A 357 -21.78 15.28 -18.86
C THR A 357 -20.71 15.87 -17.95
N GLU A 358 -20.25 17.10 -18.20
CA GLU A 358 -19.28 17.78 -17.32
C GLU A 358 -19.87 18.10 -15.94
N ARG A 359 -21.13 18.57 -15.87
CA ARG A 359 -21.82 18.79 -14.60
C ARG A 359 -21.96 17.49 -13.81
N LYS A 360 -22.39 16.40 -14.46
CA LYS A 360 -22.51 15.09 -13.81
C LYS A 360 -21.18 14.58 -13.28
N ARG A 361 -20.08 14.74 -14.04
CA ARG A 361 -18.72 14.42 -13.57
C ARG A 361 -18.33 15.20 -12.32
N ALA A 362 -18.58 16.51 -12.27
CA ALA A 362 -18.27 17.33 -11.09
C ALA A 362 -19.11 16.94 -9.85
N GLU A 363 -20.39 16.61 -10.05
CA GLU A 363 -21.26 16.08 -8.98
C GLU A 363 -20.74 14.72 -8.45
N ASP A 364 -20.32 13.82 -9.34
CA ASP A 364 -19.79 12.51 -8.98
C ASP A 364 -18.41 12.60 -8.31
N GLU A 365 -17.52 13.50 -8.76
CA GLU A 365 -16.22 13.80 -8.11
C GLU A 365 -16.41 14.30 -6.66
N LEU A 366 -17.41 15.15 -6.42
CA LEU A 366 -17.74 15.64 -5.06
C LEU A 366 -18.33 14.53 -4.17
N ALA A 367 -19.20 13.67 -4.72
CA ALA A 367 -19.78 12.54 -3.99
C ALA A 367 -18.73 11.46 -3.65
N LEU A 368 -17.85 11.15 -4.61
CA LEU A 368 -16.66 10.31 -4.46
C LEU A 368 -15.79 10.82 -3.33
N ALA A 369 -15.45 12.11 -3.36
CA ALA A 369 -14.67 12.77 -2.33
C ALA A 369 -15.30 12.63 -0.92
N ALA A 370 -16.58 12.95 -0.77
CA ALA A 370 -17.28 12.84 0.50
C ALA A 370 -17.27 11.38 1.04
N SER A 371 -17.41 10.38 0.17
CA SER A 371 -17.41 8.98 0.60
C SER A 371 -16.03 8.48 1.02
N VAL A 372 -14.94 8.83 0.31
CA VAL A 372 -13.57 8.47 0.73
C VAL A 372 -13.29 8.99 2.14
N PHE A 373 -13.58 10.28 2.38
CA PHE A 373 -13.33 10.89 3.68
C PHE A 373 -14.10 10.16 4.79
N THR A 374 -15.30 9.68 4.52
CA THR A 374 -16.17 9.06 5.54
C THR A 374 -15.82 7.59 5.79
N HIS A 375 -15.56 6.81 4.73
CA HIS A 375 -15.44 5.34 4.78
C HIS A 375 -14.01 4.79 4.68
N ALA A 376 -12.98 5.64 4.62
CA ALA A 376 -11.58 5.21 4.77
C ALA A 376 -11.38 4.43 6.08
N GLN A 377 -10.53 3.40 6.06
CA GLN A 377 -10.21 2.59 7.24
C GLN A 377 -9.05 3.21 8.05
N GLU A 378 -8.34 4.16 7.45
CA GLU A 378 -7.29 4.99 8.02
C GLU A 378 -7.86 6.13 8.86
N GLY A 379 -7.13 6.51 9.92
CA GLY A 379 -7.45 7.72 10.66
C GLY A 379 -7.11 8.96 9.84
N ILE A 380 -8.12 9.71 9.39
CA ILE A 380 -7.96 11.00 8.73
C ILE A 380 -8.28 12.11 9.72
N LEU A 381 -7.35 13.04 9.90
CA LEU A 381 -7.56 14.30 10.60
C LEU A 381 -7.19 15.50 9.72
N ILE A 382 -7.87 16.62 9.93
CA ILE A 382 -7.52 17.92 9.35
C ILE A 382 -7.41 18.93 10.48
N THR A 383 -6.37 19.75 10.46
CA THR A 383 -6.13 20.81 11.44
C THR A 383 -6.11 22.21 10.81
N ASP A 384 -6.29 23.25 11.62
CA ASP A 384 -6.02 24.65 11.27
C ASP A 384 -4.50 24.95 11.22
N GLU A 385 -4.13 26.19 10.90
CA GLU A 385 -2.74 26.64 10.84
C GLU A 385 -2.02 26.58 12.21
N ARG A 386 -2.79 26.42 13.30
CA ARG A 386 -2.34 26.30 14.69
C ARG A 386 -2.41 24.86 15.21
N THR A 387 -2.57 23.88 14.32
CA THR A 387 -2.63 22.44 14.61
C THR A 387 -3.86 21.99 15.41
N ARG A 388 -4.92 22.80 15.51
CA ARG A 388 -6.19 22.38 16.12
C ARG A 388 -7.01 21.58 15.14
N ILE A 389 -7.48 20.41 15.56
CA ILE A 389 -8.31 19.49 14.79
C ILE A 389 -9.64 20.18 14.44
N VAL A 390 -9.86 20.43 13.15
CA VAL A 390 -11.10 20.98 12.60
C VAL A 390 -12.01 19.90 12.01
N ARG A 391 -11.47 18.72 11.64
CA ARG A 391 -12.25 17.59 11.15
C ARG A 391 -11.56 16.25 11.39
N VAL A 392 -12.34 15.21 11.63
CA VAL A 392 -11.90 13.81 11.69
C VAL A 392 -12.92 12.88 11.02
N ASN A 393 -12.46 11.79 10.40
CA ASN A 393 -13.33 10.73 9.90
C ASN A 393 -13.75 9.72 10.99
N ASP A 394 -14.57 8.74 10.64
CA ASP A 394 -15.07 7.75 11.61
C ASP A 394 -14.01 6.70 11.99
N ALA A 395 -13.06 6.39 11.10
CA ALA A 395 -11.92 5.55 11.43
C ALA A 395 -10.96 6.21 12.44
N PHE A 396 -10.71 7.52 12.37
CA PHE A 396 -9.95 8.24 13.41
C PHE A 396 -10.56 8.01 14.80
N CYS A 397 -11.88 8.18 14.92
CA CYS A 397 -12.61 7.98 16.17
C CYS A 397 -12.51 6.52 16.63
N SER A 398 -12.65 5.58 15.70
CA SER A 398 -12.62 4.13 15.97
C SER A 398 -11.23 3.64 16.42
N LEU A 399 -10.15 4.12 15.78
CA LEU A 399 -8.78 3.72 16.08
C LEU A 399 -8.26 4.36 17.38
N THR A 400 -8.56 5.64 17.61
CA THR A 400 -8.08 6.37 18.80
C THR A 400 -8.96 6.18 20.04
N GLY A 401 -10.22 5.77 19.85
CA GLY A 401 -11.22 5.61 20.92
C GLY A 401 -11.87 6.93 21.39
N TYR A 402 -11.53 8.07 20.80
CA TYR A 402 -12.16 9.36 21.11
C TYR A 402 -13.38 9.63 20.23
N THR A 403 -14.38 10.34 20.76
CA THR A 403 -15.50 10.81 19.93
C THR A 403 -15.12 12.08 19.17
N ARG A 404 -15.87 12.39 18.10
CA ARG A 404 -15.66 13.57 17.27
C ARG A 404 -15.75 14.87 18.10
N GLU A 405 -16.69 14.91 19.05
CA GLU A 405 -16.93 16.06 19.93
C GLU A 405 -15.78 16.30 20.91
N GLU A 406 -15.05 15.24 21.31
CA GLU A 406 -13.93 15.34 22.24
C GLU A 406 -12.65 15.88 21.58
N VAL A 407 -12.48 15.63 20.27
CA VAL A 407 -11.24 15.97 19.55
C VAL A 407 -11.31 17.29 18.78
N LEU A 408 -12.50 17.75 18.38
CA LEU A 408 -12.65 19.03 17.68
C LEU A 408 -12.15 20.20 18.54
N GLY A 409 -11.28 21.03 17.96
CA GLY A 409 -10.60 22.15 18.63
C GLY A 409 -9.38 21.78 19.48
N GLN A 410 -9.15 20.48 19.75
CA GLN A 410 -7.95 19.98 20.42
C GLN A 410 -6.77 19.88 19.45
N THR A 411 -5.56 19.66 19.98
CA THR A 411 -4.37 19.39 19.16
C THR A 411 -4.05 17.90 19.18
N PRO A 412 -3.43 17.31 18.12
CA PRO A 412 -3.03 15.90 18.08
C PRO A 412 -2.17 15.42 19.27
N ALA A 413 -1.58 16.34 20.03
CA ALA A 413 -0.90 16.05 21.28
C ALA A 413 -1.77 15.34 22.34
N LEU A 414 -3.11 15.32 22.20
CA LEU A 414 -3.97 14.48 23.07
C LEU A 414 -3.64 12.98 22.99
N LEU A 415 -3.07 12.52 21.87
CA LEU A 415 -2.70 11.13 21.65
C LEU A 415 -1.28 10.79 22.16
N ARG A 416 -0.54 11.74 22.74
CA ARG A 416 0.90 11.57 23.03
C ARG A 416 1.16 10.47 24.07
N SER A 417 1.89 9.42 23.70
CA SER A 417 2.26 8.31 24.60
C SER A 417 3.35 8.65 25.64
N GLY A 418 4.18 9.65 25.33
CA GLY A 418 5.41 9.97 26.07
C GLY A 418 6.66 9.19 25.66
N ARG A 419 6.58 8.25 24.70
CA ARG A 419 7.76 7.50 24.19
C ARG A 419 8.69 8.34 23.32
N HIS A 420 8.15 9.31 22.58
CA HIS A 420 8.90 10.22 21.72
C HIS A 420 9.28 11.51 22.46
N ASP A 421 10.55 11.89 22.35
CA ASP A 421 11.13 13.06 22.98
C ASP A 421 10.86 14.36 22.20
N GLU A 422 11.34 15.51 22.70
CA GLU A 422 11.18 16.79 22.01
C GLU A 422 12.10 16.95 20.79
N ALA A 423 13.15 16.14 20.65
CA ALA A 423 14.01 16.18 19.46
C ALA A 423 13.28 15.54 18.25
N PHE A 424 12.61 14.41 18.46
CA PHE A 424 11.77 13.75 17.46
C PHE A 424 10.72 14.70 16.87
N TYR A 425 9.89 15.31 17.72
CA TYR A 425 8.82 16.19 17.23
C TYR A 425 9.36 17.46 16.56
N ARG A 426 10.53 17.99 16.96
CA ARG A 426 11.18 19.10 16.26
C ARG A 426 11.65 18.69 14.87
N ALA A 427 12.32 17.54 14.74
CA ALA A 427 12.77 17.03 13.44
C ALA A 427 11.59 16.83 12.47
N MET A 428 10.49 16.23 12.96
CA MET A 428 9.21 16.08 12.23
C MET A 428 8.68 17.44 11.73
N TRP A 429 8.59 18.45 12.60
CA TRP A 429 8.08 19.77 12.23
C TRP A 429 8.99 20.51 11.26
N ASP A 430 10.31 20.44 11.44
CA ASP A 430 11.28 21.07 10.53
C ASP A 430 11.22 20.45 9.12
N GLU A 431 11.02 19.13 9.02
CA GLU A 431 10.84 18.42 7.75
C GLU A 431 9.51 18.80 7.09
N LEU A 432 8.39 18.75 7.83
CA LEU A 432 7.07 19.16 7.35
C LEU A 432 7.04 20.62 6.87
N GLN A 433 7.76 21.52 7.54
CA GLN A 433 7.87 22.93 7.11
C GLN A 433 8.74 23.10 5.86
N ARG A 434 9.87 22.37 5.75
CA ARG A 434 10.78 22.44 4.59
C ARG A 434 10.21 21.81 3.32
N HIS A 435 9.61 20.63 3.45
CA HIS A 435 9.22 19.79 2.31
C HIS A 435 7.70 19.85 2.04
N GLY A 436 6.91 20.39 2.97
CA GLY A 436 5.45 20.40 2.86
C GLY A 436 4.79 19.05 3.21
N PHE A 437 5.58 18.02 3.50
CA PHE A 437 5.11 16.73 3.97
C PHE A 437 6.07 16.13 5.01
N TRP A 438 5.57 15.15 5.77
CA TRP A 438 6.34 14.27 6.64
C TRP A 438 5.69 12.89 6.66
N ILE A 439 6.48 11.83 6.77
CA ILE A 439 5.99 10.45 6.96
C ILE A 439 6.85 9.76 8.02
N GLY A 440 6.24 9.06 8.98
CA GLY A 440 6.98 8.24 9.93
C GLY A 440 6.11 7.58 11.01
N GLU A 441 6.78 6.81 11.88
CA GLU A 441 6.15 6.07 12.97
C GLU A 441 5.99 6.93 14.24
N ILE A 442 4.75 7.14 14.68
CA ILE A 442 4.44 7.85 15.93
C ILE A 442 3.89 6.86 16.95
N TRP A 443 4.55 6.77 18.11
CA TRP A 443 4.02 6.05 19.27
C TRP A 443 3.04 6.95 20.02
N ASN A 444 1.76 6.66 19.86
CA ASN A 444 0.64 7.33 20.49
C ASN A 444 -0.08 6.41 21.49
N ARG A 445 -1.12 6.93 22.14
CA ARG A 445 -1.92 6.28 23.16
C ARG A 445 -3.40 6.56 22.90
N ARG A 446 -4.20 5.50 22.91
CA ARG A 446 -5.67 5.54 22.77
C ARG A 446 -6.29 6.10 24.04
N LYS A 447 -7.56 6.51 23.95
CA LYS A 447 -8.34 7.00 25.09
C LYS A 447 -8.37 6.03 26.30
N ASP A 448 -8.33 4.73 26.03
CA ASP A 448 -8.33 3.67 27.06
C ASP A 448 -6.93 3.38 27.67
N GLY A 449 -5.91 4.11 27.25
CA GLY A 449 -4.54 3.97 27.74
C GLY A 449 -3.68 2.96 26.98
N ARG A 450 -4.24 2.14 26.09
CA ARG A 450 -3.45 1.22 25.24
C ARG A 450 -2.57 2.00 24.28
N ASP A 451 -1.42 1.42 23.94
CA ASP A 451 -0.55 1.98 22.92
C ASP A 451 -1.23 1.90 21.53
N LEU A 452 -0.91 2.87 20.70
CA LEU A 452 -1.30 2.96 19.30
C LEU A 452 -0.04 3.37 18.53
N VAL A 453 0.46 2.50 17.66
CA VAL A 453 1.58 2.83 16.77
C VAL A 453 1.01 3.26 15.44
N GLU A 454 1.19 4.52 15.11
CA GLU A 454 0.67 5.14 13.90
C GLU A 454 1.78 5.22 12.86
N LEU A 455 1.59 4.61 11.69
CA LEU A 455 2.32 5.07 10.52
C LEU A 455 1.57 6.29 9.99
N MET A 456 2.10 7.48 10.26
CA MET A 456 1.44 8.76 10.00
C MET A 456 2.10 9.45 8.80
N ALA A 457 1.27 9.92 7.87
CA ALA A 457 1.62 10.86 6.82
C ALA A 457 0.95 12.21 7.10
N ILE A 458 1.71 13.30 7.07
CA ILE A 458 1.22 14.67 7.29
C ILE A 458 1.57 15.51 6.06
N SER A 459 0.60 16.26 5.54
CA SER A 459 0.80 17.22 4.43
C SER A 459 0.32 18.61 4.80
N ALA A 460 1.09 19.64 4.46
CA ALA A 460 0.76 21.04 4.66
C ALA A 460 -0.01 21.61 3.44
N VAL A 461 -1.30 21.88 3.62
CA VAL A 461 -2.15 22.49 2.59
C VAL A 461 -1.98 24.00 2.63
N ARG A 462 -1.41 24.54 1.55
CA ARG A 462 -1.15 25.97 1.37
C ARG A 462 -2.26 26.66 0.57
N ASP A 463 -2.42 27.96 0.83
CA ASP A 463 -3.34 28.81 0.09
C ASP A 463 -2.70 29.35 -1.23
N GLY A 464 -3.39 30.29 -1.90
CA GLY A 464 -2.89 30.92 -3.13
C GLY A 464 -1.72 31.90 -2.93
N THR A 465 -1.36 32.23 -1.69
CA THR A 465 -0.21 33.08 -1.34
C THR A 465 1.02 32.25 -0.92
N GLY A 466 0.83 30.96 -0.65
CA GLY A 466 1.87 30.02 -0.22
C GLY A 466 1.94 29.81 1.30
N GLU A 467 1.11 30.52 2.08
CA GLU A 467 1.00 30.31 3.52
C GLU A 467 0.23 29.02 3.83
N VAL A 468 0.59 28.33 4.93
CA VAL A 468 -0.09 27.10 5.35
C VAL A 468 -1.42 27.46 5.99
N ARG A 469 -2.51 26.94 5.42
CA ARG A 469 -3.86 27.15 5.93
C ARG A 469 -4.35 25.96 6.77
N HIS A 470 -3.94 24.75 6.41
CA HIS A 470 -4.33 23.51 7.09
C HIS A 470 -3.20 22.48 7.05
N TYR A 471 -3.19 21.55 8.00
CA TYR A 471 -2.46 20.28 7.86
C TYR A 471 -3.44 19.13 7.78
N VAL A 472 -3.21 18.21 6.85
CA VAL A 472 -3.94 16.95 6.73
C VAL A 472 -3.04 15.84 7.25
N GLY A 473 -3.50 15.10 8.25
CA GLY A 473 -2.85 13.89 8.76
C GLY A 473 -3.66 12.66 8.36
N LEU A 474 -2.97 11.61 7.94
CA LEU A 474 -3.55 10.33 7.56
C LEU A 474 -2.69 9.21 8.13
N PHE A 475 -3.28 8.29 8.90
CA PHE A 475 -2.50 7.25 9.58
C PHE A 475 -3.11 5.84 9.53
N PHE A 476 -2.20 4.86 9.52
CA PHE A 476 -2.51 3.45 9.71
C PHE A 476 -2.15 3.03 11.14
N ASP A 477 -3.00 2.21 11.74
CA ASP A 477 -2.67 1.47 12.96
C ASP A 477 -1.76 0.28 12.60
N ILE A 478 -0.50 0.35 13.01
CA ILE A 478 0.51 -0.70 12.85
C ILE A 478 0.89 -1.33 14.20
N THR A 479 0.07 -1.14 15.24
CA THR A 479 0.36 -1.59 16.61
C THR A 479 0.63 -3.10 16.68
N ASP A 480 -0.26 -3.91 16.12
CA ASP A 480 -0.11 -5.36 16.16
C ASP A 480 1.10 -5.84 15.34
N GLN A 481 1.39 -5.19 14.21
CA GLN A 481 2.59 -5.47 13.42
C GLN A 481 3.86 -5.19 14.22
N LYS A 482 3.94 -4.03 14.90
CA LYS A 482 5.12 -3.63 15.68
C LYS A 482 5.31 -4.46 16.94
N LEU A 483 4.23 -4.84 17.62
CA LEU A 483 4.30 -5.76 18.76
C LEU A 483 4.71 -7.18 18.31
N ARG A 484 4.27 -7.65 17.14
CA ARG A 484 4.75 -8.90 16.53
C ARG A 484 6.23 -8.81 16.14
N GLU A 485 6.66 -7.72 15.52
CA GLU A 485 8.06 -7.45 15.13
C GLU A 485 8.99 -7.50 16.36
N GLN A 486 8.67 -6.72 17.41
CA GLN A 486 9.43 -6.72 18.66
C GLN A 486 9.43 -8.08 19.36
N ARG A 487 8.33 -8.83 19.28
CA ARG A 487 8.24 -10.18 19.84
C ARG A 487 9.10 -11.18 19.08
N LEU A 488 9.08 -11.16 17.75
CA LEU A 488 9.92 -12.01 16.91
C LEU A 488 11.40 -11.67 17.08
N GLU A 489 11.75 -10.38 17.20
CA GLU A 489 13.12 -9.96 17.53
C GLU A 489 13.54 -10.49 18.91
N HIS A 490 12.68 -10.36 19.93
CA HIS A 490 12.96 -10.91 21.25
C HIS A 490 13.13 -12.44 21.22
N GLU A 491 12.22 -13.17 20.57
CA GLU A 491 12.29 -14.63 20.41
C GLU A 491 13.51 -15.07 19.57
N ALA A 492 13.97 -14.25 18.62
CA ALA A 492 15.18 -14.51 17.83
C ALA A 492 16.50 -14.33 18.60
N PHE A 493 16.51 -13.50 19.65
CA PHE A 493 17.70 -13.20 20.46
C PHE A 493 17.67 -13.76 21.90
N HIS A 494 16.53 -14.25 22.39
CA HIS A 494 16.37 -14.79 23.75
C HIS A 494 15.93 -16.25 23.78
N ASP A 495 16.19 -16.93 24.90
CA ASP A 495 15.72 -18.30 25.17
C ASP A 495 14.27 -18.25 25.67
N ALA A 496 13.36 -18.90 24.94
CA ALA A 496 11.91 -18.83 25.20
C ALA A 496 11.46 -19.35 26.59
N LEU A 497 12.27 -20.18 27.25
CA LEU A 497 11.94 -20.72 28.58
C LEU A 497 12.41 -19.81 29.72
N THR A 498 13.61 -19.23 29.60
CA THR A 498 14.30 -18.50 30.68
C THR A 498 14.36 -16.97 30.48
N GLY A 499 14.12 -16.46 29.27
CA GLY A 499 14.23 -15.04 28.93
C GLY A 499 15.68 -14.51 28.88
N LEU A 500 16.67 -15.36 29.14
CA LEU A 500 18.09 -15.04 28.96
C LEU A 500 18.44 -14.86 27.49
N GLY A 501 19.65 -14.37 27.18
CA GLY A 501 20.13 -14.38 25.80
C GLY A 501 20.20 -15.81 25.25
N ASN A 502 19.95 -15.98 23.95
CA ASN A 502 20.23 -17.25 23.27
C ASN A 502 21.63 -17.21 22.63
N ARG A 503 21.96 -18.26 21.87
CA ARG A 503 23.25 -18.40 21.17
C ARG A 503 23.57 -17.24 20.22
N LEU A 504 22.56 -16.64 19.58
CA LEU A 504 22.75 -15.53 18.64
C LEU A 504 23.12 -14.24 19.38
N LEU A 505 22.38 -13.90 20.45
CA LEU A 505 22.69 -12.71 21.27
C LEU A 505 24.04 -12.87 21.99
N LEU A 506 24.36 -14.06 22.49
CA LEU A 506 25.68 -14.32 23.09
C LEU A 506 26.81 -14.06 22.09
N ARG A 507 26.69 -14.53 20.85
CA ARG A 507 27.70 -14.37 19.80
C ARG A 507 27.92 -12.89 19.46
N ASP A 508 26.85 -12.13 19.29
CA ASP A 508 26.91 -10.67 19.07
C ASP A 508 27.59 -9.95 20.25
N ARG A 509 27.13 -10.20 21.48
CA ARG A 509 27.70 -9.58 22.69
C ARG A 509 29.16 -9.94 22.90
N LEU A 510 29.55 -11.19 22.60
CA LEU A 510 30.94 -11.63 22.66
C LEU A 510 31.80 -10.93 21.59
N GLN A 511 31.33 -10.79 20.35
CA GLN A 511 32.03 -10.04 19.30
C GLN A 511 32.23 -8.57 19.70
N GLN A 512 31.19 -7.91 20.22
CA GLN A 512 31.26 -6.54 20.71
C GLN A 512 32.25 -6.40 21.88
N ALA A 513 32.22 -7.33 22.84
CA ALA A 513 33.11 -7.32 24.00
C ALA A 513 34.58 -7.55 23.60
N ILE A 514 34.87 -8.46 22.66
CA ILE A 514 36.21 -8.67 22.10
C ILE A 514 36.73 -7.39 21.43
N ALA A 515 35.92 -6.79 20.54
CA ALA A 515 36.29 -5.55 19.85
C ALA A 515 36.44 -4.34 20.79
N ARG A 516 35.81 -4.37 21.97
CA ARG A 516 35.98 -3.35 23.02
C ARG A 516 37.25 -3.62 23.84
N ALA A 517 37.50 -4.85 24.27
CA ALA A 517 38.69 -5.25 25.00
C ALA A 517 39.98 -4.92 24.21
N GLN A 518 40.00 -5.24 22.92
CA GLN A 518 41.10 -4.90 22.00
C GLN A 518 41.38 -3.39 21.92
N ARG A 519 40.35 -2.54 21.88
CA ARG A 519 40.50 -1.08 21.76
C ARG A 519 40.94 -0.40 23.06
N HIS A 520 40.63 -0.98 24.22
CA HIS A 520 40.88 -0.36 25.52
C HIS A 520 41.94 -1.09 26.37
N GLY A 521 42.60 -2.11 25.84
CA GLY A 521 43.67 -2.84 26.53
C GLY A 521 43.20 -3.74 27.67
N GLY A 522 41.92 -4.15 27.66
CA GLY A 522 41.32 -5.03 28.66
C GLY A 522 41.27 -6.50 28.23
N THR A 523 40.67 -7.32 29.08
CA THR A 523 40.31 -8.72 28.81
C THR A 523 38.83 -8.96 29.14
N LEU A 524 38.36 -10.18 28.93
CA LEU A 524 37.04 -10.67 29.30
C LEU A 524 37.14 -12.14 29.69
N ALA A 525 36.15 -12.62 30.44
CA ALA A 525 36.03 -14.03 30.81
C ALA A 525 34.73 -14.60 30.24
N LEU A 526 34.82 -15.77 29.62
CA LEU A 526 33.68 -16.54 29.17
C LEU A 526 33.57 -17.78 30.05
N ALA A 527 32.51 -17.86 30.85
CA ALA A 527 32.22 -18.99 31.71
C ALA A 527 31.12 -19.84 31.08
N TYR A 528 31.41 -21.08 30.70
CA TYR A 528 30.44 -22.09 30.29
C TYR A 528 30.00 -22.87 31.53
N LEU A 529 28.70 -23.04 31.73
CA LEU A 529 28.12 -23.69 32.90
C LEU A 529 27.19 -24.82 32.46
N ASP A 530 27.18 -25.90 33.22
CA ASP A 530 26.26 -27.03 33.06
C ASP A 530 25.72 -27.45 34.42
N LEU A 531 24.43 -27.74 34.50
CA LEU A 531 23.75 -28.11 35.74
C LEU A 531 23.90 -29.61 36.04
N ASP A 532 24.80 -29.91 36.97
CA ASP A 532 25.09 -31.27 37.41
C ASP A 532 23.81 -31.99 37.89
N GLY A 533 23.46 -33.10 37.24
CA GLY A 533 22.33 -33.93 37.63
C GLY A 533 20.95 -33.45 37.17
N PHE A 534 20.87 -32.37 36.38
CA PHE A 534 19.60 -31.86 35.85
C PHE A 534 18.76 -32.91 35.12
N LYS A 535 19.39 -33.78 34.32
CA LYS A 535 18.71 -34.91 33.68
C LYS A 535 17.97 -35.81 34.69
N ALA A 536 18.57 -36.11 35.85
CA ALA A 536 17.94 -36.95 36.86
C ALA A 536 16.71 -36.26 37.49
N ILE A 537 16.70 -34.92 37.57
CA ILE A 537 15.52 -34.15 37.98
C ILE A 537 14.38 -34.30 36.95
N ASN A 538 14.68 -34.19 35.65
CA ASN A 538 13.69 -34.43 34.59
C ASN A 538 13.15 -35.86 34.61
N ASP A 539 14.04 -36.86 34.71
CA ASP A 539 13.68 -38.28 34.70
C ASP A 539 12.83 -38.68 35.93
N THR A 540 13.00 -38.00 37.07
CA THR A 540 12.30 -38.30 38.34
C THR A 540 11.05 -37.46 38.57
N HIS A 541 11.06 -36.17 38.21
CA HIS A 541 10.01 -35.19 38.54
C HIS A 541 9.27 -34.65 37.30
N GLY A 542 9.71 -35.01 36.09
CA GLY A 542 9.12 -34.58 34.83
C GLY A 542 9.61 -33.20 34.35
N HIS A 543 9.51 -32.99 33.03
CA HIS A 543 10.04 -31.79 32.37
C HIS A 543 9.49 -30.46 32.90
N ALA A 544 8.23 -30.39 33.34
CA ALA A 544 7.67 -29.17 33.91
C ALA A 544 8.37 -28.71 35.20
N VAL A 545 8.94 -29.64 35.97
CA VAL A 545 9.72 -29.35 37.18
C VAL A 545 11.15 -28.91 36.82
N GLY A 546 11.76 -29.56 35.83
CA GLY A 546 13.05 -29.13 35.27
C GLY A 546 12.99 -27.74 34.64
N ASP A 547 11.93 -27.44 33.89
CA ASP A 547 11.68 -26.12 33.31
C ASP A 547 11.62 -25.02 34.38
N GLN A 548 10.96 -25.31 35.51
CA GLN A 548 10.92 -24.36 36.62
C GLN A 548 12.28 -24.21 37.30
N LEU A 549 13.04 -25.30 37.47
CA LEU A 549 14.40 -25.26 37.99
C LEU A 549 15.30 -24.37 37.11
N LEU A 550 15.22 -24.52 35.78
CA LEU A 550 15.96 -23.69 34.81
C LEU A 550 15.62 -22.20 34.92
N ARG A 551 14.33 -21.84 35.11
CA ARG A 551 13.93 -20.44 35.36
C ARG A 551 14.54 -19.88 36.65
N VAL A 552 14.58 -20.67 37.73
CA VAL A 552 15.19 -20.24 39.00
C VAL A 552 16.71 -20.10 38.87
N MET A 553 17.39 -21.02 38.17
CA MET A 553 18.82 -20.88 37.88
C MET A 553 19.10 -19.62 37.05
N ALA A 554 18.29 -19.35 36.03
CA ALA A 554 18.42 -18.17 35.19
C ALA A 554 18.32 -16.86 35.99
N GLU A 555 17.32 -16.73 36.87
CA GLU A 555 17.13 -15.54 37.70
C GLU A 555 18.26 -15.36 38.74
N ARG A 556 18.76 -16.47 39.31
CA ARG A 556 19.96 -16.45 40.18
C ARG A 556 21.21 -15.98 39.43
N MET A 557 21.45 -16.44 38.20
CA MET A 557 22.57 -15.93 37.39
C MET A 557 22.39 -14.44 37.08
N ARG A 558 21.19 -14.05 36.62
CA ARG A 558 20.86 -12.68 36.21
C ARG A 558 21.03 -11.65 37.34
N SER A 559 20.63 -12.00 38.56
CA SER A 559 20.72 -11.13 39.74
C SER A 559 22.14 -10.99 40.31
N LEU A 560 23.09 -11.86 39.92
CA LEU A 560 24.48 -11.81 40.39
C LEU A 560 25.42 -11.01 39.50
N VAL A 561 25.10 -10.88 38.21
CA VAL A 561 25.89 -10.19 37.18
C VAL A 561 25.54 -8.71 37.06
N ARG A 562 26.39 -7.93 36.35
CA ARG A 562 26.16 -6.50 36.09
C ARG A 562 25.41 -6.30 34.78
N SER A 563 24.87 -5.11 34.55
CA SER A 563 24.22 -4.73 33.28
C SER A 563 25.14 -4.73 32.04
N VAL A 564 26.47 -4.78 32.24
CA VAL A 564 27.48 -4.90 31.17
C VAL A 564 27.85 -6.36 30.87
N ASP A 565 27.55 -7.28 31.78
CA ASP A 565 27.77 -8.71 31.61
C ASP A 565 26.57 -9.32 30.86
N THR A 566 26.76 -10.48 30.24
CA THR A 566 25.67 -11.19 29.53
C THR A 566 25.51 -12.60 30.06
N VAL A 567 24.28 -12.98 30.43
CA VAL A 567 23.91 -14.37 30.72
C VAL A 567 23.09 -14.90 29.54
N ALA A 568 23.47 -16.07 29.04
CA ALA A 568 22.81 -16.75 27.96
C ALA A 568 22.53 -18.22 28.30
N ARG A 569 21.52 -18.82 27.66
CA ARG A 569 21.26 -20.26 27.68
C ARG A 569 21.44 -20.80 26.26
N LEU A 570 22.23 -21.87 26.13
CA LEU A 570 22.60 -22.44 24.83
C LEU A 570 21.77 -23.65 24.41
N GLY A 571 21.06 -24.25 25.37
CA GLY A 571 20.16 -25.39 25.21
C GLY A 571 20.17 -26.24 26.49
N GLY A 572 19.11 -26.99 26.78
CA GLY A 572 19.08 -27.93 27.90
C GLY A 572 19.45 -27.30 29.26
N ASP A 573 20.47 -27.87 29.89
CA ASP A 573 21.14 -27.47 31.14
C ASP A 573 22.35 -26.54 30.94
N GLU A 574 22.67 -26.14 29.71
CA GLU A 574 23.86 -25.36 29.36
C GLU A 574 23.61 -23.85 29.36
N PHE A 575 24.40 -23.13 30.17
CA PHE A 575 24.38 -21.67 30.29
C PHE A 575 25.76 -21.10 30.02
N VAL A 576 25.83 -19.82 29.63
CA VAL A 576 27.09 -19.09 29.47
C VAL A 576 26.97 -17.73 30.13
N VAL A 577 27.99 -17.34 30.90
CA VAL A 577 28.16 -15.99 31.44
C VAL A 577 29.38 -15.35 30.79
N LEU A 578 29.15 -14.28 30.04
CA LEU A 578 30.18 -13.38 29.53
C LEU A 578 30.40 -12.25 30.54
N ILE A 579 31.58 -12.22 31.14
CA ILE A 579 32.01 -11.19 32.09
C ILE A 579 32.89 -10.20 31.31
N ALA A 580 32.40 -8.98 31.13
CA ALA A 580 33.01 -7.97 30.27
C ALA A 580 33.89 -6.97 31.04
N ASP A 581 34.64 -6.15 30.31
CA ASP A 581 35.44 -5.02 30.83
C ASP A 581 36.42 -5.36 31.97
N LEU A 582 36.99 -6.56 31.97
CA LEU A 582 37.98 -6.98 32.97
C LEU A 582 39.34 -6.34 32.67
N GLN A 583 40.04 -5.90 33.72
CA GLN A 583 41.44 -5.44 33.63
C GLN A 583 42.43 -6.55 34.02
N ASP A 584 41.98 -7.51 34.82
CA ASP A 584 42.78 -8.64 35.30
C ASP A 584 41.88 -9.89 35.37
N PRO A 585 42.29 -11.05 34.80
CA PRO A 585 41.55 -12.31 34.90
C PRO A 585 41.05 -12.67 36.32
N ARG A 586 41.82 -12.31 37.36
CA ARG A 586 41.48 -12.56 38.77
C ARG A 586 40.21 -11.85 39.23
N GLN A 587 39.78 -10.79 38.52
CA GLN A 587 38.54 -10.07 38.81
C GLN A 587 37.27 -10.90 38.56
N ALA A 588 37.35 -11.97 37.74
CA ALA A 588 36.23 -12.88 37.51
C ALA A 588 35.96 -13.82 38.70
N GLU A 589 37.00 -14.18 39.46
CA GLU A 589 36.93 -15.24 40.49
C GLU A 589 35.83 -15.01 41.56
N PRO A 590 35.65 -13.81 42.14
CA PRO A 590 34.58 -13.58 43.12
C PRO A 590 33.17 -13.78 42.56
N LEU A 591 32.96 -13.46 41.27
CA LEU A 591 31.67 -13.68 40.61
C LEU A 591 31.46 -15.16 40.32
N LEU A 592 32.48 -15.87 39.83
CA LEU A 592 32.43 -17.30 39.57
C LEU A 592 32.14 -18.13 40.84
N ARG A 593 32.77 -17.78 41.97
CA ARG A 593 32.47 -18.40 43.28
C ARG A 593 31.04 -18.11 43.76
N ARG A 594 30.53 -16.89 43.56
CA ARG A 594 29.14 -16.51 43.89
C ARG A 594 28.11 -17.25 43.03
N LEU A 595 28.37 -17.36 41.72
CA LEU A 595 27.54 -18.14 40.79
C LEU A 595 27.47 -19.60 41.23
N LEU A 596 28.60 -20.25 41.49
CA LEU A 596 28.65 -21.64 41.92
C LEU A 596 27.85 -21.86 43.22
N ALA A 597 28.03 -21.00 44.23
CA ALA A 597 27.32 -21.10 45.50
C ALA A 597 25.79 -20.93 45.33
N ALA A 598 25.35 -19.92 44.57
CA ALA A 598 23.92 -19.66 44.36
C ALA A 598 23.23 -20.75 43.54
N LEU A 599 23.92 -21.35 42.56
CA LEU A 599 23.36 -22.48 41.80
C LEU A 599 23.20 -23.73 42.66
N ALA A 600 24.07 -23.93 43.65
CA ALA A 600 24.01 -25.04 44.61
C ALA A 600 22.95 -24.88 45.71
N GLU A 601 22.33 -23.70 45.87
CA GLU A 601 21.24 -23.49 46.82
C GLU A 601 20.00 -24.30 46.43
N PRO A 602 19.31 -24.97 47.37
CA PRO A 602 18.08 -25.70 47.07
C PRO A 602 16.97 -24.81 46.47
N VAL A 603 16.08 -25.43 45.71
CA VAL A 603 14.90 -24.80 45.10
C VAL A 603 13.66 -25.54 45.59
N GLU A 604 12.72 -24.81 46.19
CA GLU A 604 11.43 -25.36 46.63
C GLU A 604 10.38 -25.18 45.55
N TYR A 605 9.73 -26.28 45.14
CA TYR A 605 8.64 -26.25 44.17
C TYR A 605 7.63 -27.36 44.47
N GLY A 606 6.35 -27.01 44.57
CA GLY A 606 5.27 -27.99 44.83
C GLY A 606 5.43 -28.79 46.14
N GLY A 607 6.11 -28.23 47.16
CA GLY A 607 6.44 -28.93 48.40
C GLY A 607 7.63 -29.89 48.31
N GLN A 608 8.30 -29.96 47.16
CA GLN A 608 9.52 -30.74 46.93
C GLN A 608 10.75 -29.84 47.00
N ARG A 609 11.84 -30.35 47.55
CA ARG A 609 13.13 -29.64 47.64
C ARG A 609 14.10 -30.23 46.62
N LEU A 610 14.34 -29.49 45.55
CA LEU A 610 15.24 -29.84 44.47
C LEU A 610 16.64 -29.26 44.75
N GLN A 611 17.69 -29.98 44.38
CA GLN A 611 19.05 -29.47 44.46
C GLN A 611 19.88 -30.02 43.29
N VAL A 612 20.60 -29.13 42.63
CA VAL A 612 21.61 -29.41 41.61
C VAL A 612 22.88 -28.65 41.98
N THR A 613 24.00 -28.99 41.34
CA THR A 613 25.22 -28.15 41.38
C THR A 613 25.56 -27.67 39.97
N ALA A 614 26.64 -26.93 39.80
CA ALA A 614 27.11 -26.54 38.47
C ALA A 614 28.58 -26.90 38.26
N SER A 615 28.90 -27.42 37.08
CA SER A 615 30.26 -27.51 36.57
C SER A 615 30.53 -26.29 35.70
N ILE A 616 31.56 -25.51 36.02
CA ILE A 616 31.87 -24.24 35.36
C ILE A 616 33.25 -24.30 34.71
N GLY A 617 33.33 -24.06 33.41
CA GLY A 617 34.57 -23.91 32.66
C GLY A 617 34.79 -22.48 32.23
N VAL A 618 36.00 -21.95 32.42
CA VAL A 618 36.30 -20.53 32.15
C VAL A 618 37.44 -20.39 31.15
N ALA A 619 37.21 -19.65 30.08
CA ALA A 619 38.26 -19.20 29.17
C ALA A 619 38.36 -17.67 29.21
N PHE A 620 39.59 -17.17 29.25
CA PHE A 620 39.89 -15.73 29.17
C PHE A 620 40.33 -15.37 27.76
N LEU A 621 40.00 -14.15 27.31
CA LEU A 621 40.49 -13.65 26.02
C LEU A 621 42.04 -13.61 26.03
N PRO A 622 42.73 -14.35 25.15
CA PRO A 622 44.19 -14.39 25.14
C PRO A 622 44.77 -13.03 24.79
N THR A 623 45.93 -12.71 25.38
CA THR A 623 46.65 -11.44 25.18
C THR A 623 47.26 -11.26 23.80
N SER A 624 47.36 -12.33 23.01
CA SER A 624 47.91 -12.34 21.65
C SER A 624 47.29 -13.46 20.82
N GLY A 625 46.99 -13.20 19.53
CA GLY A 625 46.54 -14.22 18.58
C GLY A 625 45.32 -13.80 17.76
N ALA A 626 44.71 -14.75 17.05
CA ALA A 626 43.41 -14.55 16.44
C ALA A 626 42.31 -14.66 17.51
N HIS A 627 41.38 -13.70 17.53
CA HIS A 627 40.33 -13.63 18.54
C HIS A 627 38.98 -14.11 17.96
N ASP A 628 38.84 -15.43 17.80
CA ASP A 628 37.60 -16.08 17.35
C ASP A 628 36.63 -16.31 18.54
N PRO A 629 35.40 -15.74 18.52
CA PRO A 629 34.36 -16.03 19.51
C PRO A 629 34.08 -17.53 19.67
N ASP A 630 34.07 -18.29 18.57
CA ASP A 630 33.75 -19.71 18.60
C ASP A 630 34.90 -20.53 19.21
N GLN A 631 36.15 -20.06 19.09
CA GLN A 631 37.31 -20.65 19.78
C GLN A 631 37.21 -20.45 21.30
N LEU A 632 36.85 -19.25 21.76
CA LEU A 632 36.73 -18.99 23.19
C LEU A 632 35.60 -19.82 23.82
N LEU A 633 34.48 -19.99 23.10
CA LEU A 633 33.40 -20.91 23.47
C LEU A 633 33.90 -22.35 23.62
N ARG A 634 34.62 -22.89 22.63
CA ARG A 634 35.20 -24.25 22.68
C ARG A 634 36.15 -24.43 23.86
N GLN A 635 36.97 -23.43 24.17
CA GLN A 635 37.90 -23.47 25.30
C GLN A 635 37.18 -23.48 26.66
N ALA A 636 36.11 -22.70 26.81
CA ALA A 636 35.30 -22.67 28.03
C ALA A 636 34.51 -23.98 28.21
N ASP A 637 33.94 -24.53 27.14
CA ASP A 637 33.27 -25.84 27.13
C ASP A 637 34.23 -26.99 27.52
N GLN A 638 35.42 -27.04 26.92
CA GLN A 638 36.44 -28.04 27.28
C GLN A 638 36.84 -27.95 28.77
N ALA A 639 36.98 -26.73 29.32
CA ALA A 639 37.22 -26.53 30.74
C ALA A 639 36.03 -26.97 31.61
N MET A 640 34.79 -26.79 31.15
CA MET A 640 33.58 -27.23 31.86
C MET A 640 33.51 -28.76 31.92
N TYR A 641 33.91 -29.42 30.83
CA TYR A 641 34.06 -30.87 30.80
C TYR A 641 35.14 -31.38 31.78
N GLN A 642 36.27 -30.66 31.92
CA GLN A 642 37.28 -30.96 32.94
C GLN A 642 36.75 -30.74 34.38
N ALA A 643 35.93 -29.70 34.61
CA ALA A 643 35.24 -29.51 35.90
C ALA A 643 34.29 -30.68 36.23
N LYS A 644 33.55 -31.21 35.24
CA LYS A 644 32.73 -32.42 35.39
C LYS A 644 33.58 -33.64 35.76
N GLN A 645 34.66 -33.91 35.02
CA GLN A 645 35.51 -35.08 35.23
C GLN A 645 36.23 -35.07 36.58
N THR A 646 36.72 -33.91 37.02
CA THR A 646 37.51 -33.80 38.27
C THR A 646 36.65 -33.81 39.56
N GLY A 647 35.32 -33.88 39.43
CA GLY A 647 34.41 -34.16 40.54
C GLY A 647 33.18 -33.26 40.66
N ARG A 648 32.83 -32.50 39.60
CA ARG A 648 31.66 -31.60 39.55
C ARG A 648 31.68 -30.48 40.61
N ASN A 649 30.62 -29.66 40.65
CA ASN A 649 30.43 -28.56 41.61
C ASN A 649 31.67 -27.67 41.80
N ARG A 650 32.25 -27.19 40.70
CA ARG A 650 33.53 -26.46 40.71
C ARG A 650 33.73 -25.59 39.48
N VAL A 651 34.71 -24.71 39.58
CA VAL A 651 35.26 -23.92 38.47
C VAL A 651 36.57 -24.55 38.01
N HIS A 652 36.76 -24.71 36.70
CA HIS A 652 38.04 -25.03 36.07
C HIS A 652 38.37 -23.96 35.02
N VAL A 653 39.64 -23.56 34.94
CA VAL A 653 40.10 -22.52 34.00
C VAL A 653 40.89 -23.18 32.88
N HIS A 654 40.53 -22.90 31.63
CA HIS A 654 41.20 -23.44 30.45
C HIS A 654 42.71 -23.11 30.49
N GLY A 655 43.54 -24.16 30.47
CA GLY A 655 45.00 -24.06 30.51
C GLY A 655 45.61 -23.99 31.92
N ALA A 656 44.81 -24.11 32.98
CA ALA A 656 45.35 -24.34 34.32
C ALA A 656 45.85 -25.80 34.46
N PRO A 657 47.00 -26.05 35.13
CA PRO A 657 47.43 -27.40 35.45
C PRO A 657 46.50 -28.04 36.48
N ASP A 658 46.25 -29.35 36.37
CA ASP A 658 45.46 -30.11 37.33
C ASP A 658 46.14 -30.13 38.71
N THR A 659 45.73 -29.22 39.60
CA THR A 659 46.07 -29.31 41.02
C THR A 659 45.32 -30.50 41.64
N PRO A 660 46.01 -31.52 42.18
CA PRO A 660 45.36 -32.59 42.90
C PRO A 660 44.67 -32.05 44.16
N PRO A 661 43.64 -32.76 44.69
CA PRO A 661 42.95 -32.31 45.89
C PRO A 661 43.91 -32.22 47.09
N PRO A 662 43.69 -31.28 48.03
CA PRO A 662 44.43 -31.26 49.28
C PRO A 662 44.18 -32.56 50.05
N SER A 663 45.28 -33.18 50.49
CA SER A 663 45.35 -34.44 51.24
C SER A 663 44.80 -34.32 52.66
#